data_AF-A0A3B8VDR2-F1
#
_entry.id   AF-A0A3B8VDR2-F1
#
_cell.length_a   1.000
_cell.length_b   1.000
_cell.length_c   1.000
_cell.angle_alpha   90.00
_cell.angle_beta   90.00
_cell.angle_gamma   90.00
#
_symmetry.space_group_name_H-M   'P 1'
#
loop_
_entity.id
_entity.type
_entity.pdbx_description
1 polymer ?
#
loop_
_entity_poly.entity_id
_entity_poly.type
_entity_poly.pdbx_seq_one_letter_code
_entity_poly.pdbx_strand_id
1 'polypeptide(L)'
;MKKTKSKLICTFVSAAVLCLTGGMLAMNRESVSAAETSGNWGKSNITLKDVTASVEIKNIVSNPVTYKDNAENGTLVSASETVNNAVMTSGQTVIFTAAYPYTTTKRTGNYIEYSVEKNGDGKYCVTAANGNGDGNTYIPVGGFVLSVAKSESYALNVNDVVELGGTAITIADKAVESESGSRVAIDLINGNRSAPMVVYYDYDFGDKTGTNVYGTELAAVYDETCGKFVVRNFRAFGEGDASGMIIPDNGFVLSAYGEGYRGVMMENQRFSVGDKLTMVGFDYIRFGGEAISYVYNYDYYDSQSSTDEFNFNNGRMETATSPFAAYRGADQTIIYHDGWSYNGSAGTGTNVYGYEAAVDATGTVVERGVNVGSIPAGGYVISGHGKGRDFIRSNIPLGATVALDQSKKTYYVTTSLNSYYVSTRATVEDALTSAQKKITQLYDIDAEEANKKITEAQTELDKLLAFKEDIEAKTEQNTWSAQEKTNALMAYNTAKLKAESVAQELMALSAESKPVTARAVWHRPTEKTLESLTETLDTYQNTGINLILLETFFNGYSMFRSDYVEYHKDFVSASYGTYKDYVSAFTALAEERGIEVHAWVEDFYVGLTTDIKLLREHPEWIVYNDDGTMYQRKEGGAYIFIDPSDKAVGDFLIAYYKELIEKNPLIKGLNLDYIRYPVSTQKEDTGYTKNSMMEFAASVGVADKLNASSSVKDMISAFRKWVLNSNYNADAEENYQKWCDYRVNAVNSFVERVNKEVKGESSLLLSTAVFSSPTSTVEQKKQDWRTWIANGWIDIATPMAYYDSSVDVLQGVADMILISGGACYYYTGLASSFRGLPAYENVNQIEASYLGGADGYVIFCSTQIIGHSDVQNVLKAGYNSSPAVLPHASVDKVLKAYFDKMLDRADRLYIPAGGMTSEQKSALEAKFTSILGMPYSTAEEIGAIETVVKDVAKTSSLRKIASGYAQARLSETLSELSSLLERKKTMLEAKNVAPDPVDPVDPVDPGKKDDNTDGKKKGCKSSVGAGAALITLAAAGVLAAVRGKKRDE
;
A
#
# COMPACT_ATOMS: atom_id res chain seq x y z
N MET A 1 25.12 20.39 -42.19
CA MET A 1 25.52 18.97 -42.02
C MET A 1 25.08 18.51 -40.63
N LYS A 2 24.53 17.29 -40.58
CA LYS A 2 23.56 16.80 -39.59
C LYS A 2 24.17 16.56 -38.19
N LYS A 3 23.50 17.05 -37.14
CA LYS A 3 23.56 16.51 -35.77
C LYS A 3 22.22 15.81 -35.50
N THR A 4 22.27 14.51 -35.27
CA THR A 4 21.12 13.67 -34.91
C THR A 4 20.92 13.70 -33.40
N LYS A 5 19.67 13.93 -32.98
CA LYS A 5 19.18 13.90 -31.59
C LYS A 5 19.01 12.44 -31.13
N SER A 6 19.48 12.10 -29.93
CA SER A 6 19.03 10.90 -29.20
C SER A 6 17.78 11.23 -28.39
N LYS A 7 16.73 10.44 -28.60
CA LYS A 7 15.48 10.46 -27.84
C LYS A 7 15.68 9.72 -26.52
N LEU A 8 15.37 10.38 -25.41
CA LEU A 8 15.14 9.78 -24.10
C LEU A 8 13.79 9.03 -24.16
N ILE A 9 13.82 7.72 -23.97
CA ILE A 9 12.62 6.89 -23.80
C ILE A 9 12.35 6.83 -22.28
N CYS A 10 11.18 7.32 -21.87
CA CYS A 10 10.69 7.22 -20.50
C CYS A 10 10.30 5.77 -20.20
N THR A 11 10.96 5.16 -19.23
CA THR A 11 10.57 3.87 -18.67
C THR A 11 9.61 4.13 -17.50
N PHE A 12 8.34 3.74 -17.67
CA PHE A 12 7.41 3.54 -16.56
C PHE A 12 7.92 2.35 -15.74
N VAL A 13 8.25 2.59 -14.46
CA VAL A 13 8.60 1.51 -13.52
C VAL A 13 7.45 1.34 -12.54
N SER A 14 6.87 0.14 -12.62
CA SER A 14 6.00 -0.47 -11.63
C SER A 14 6.74 -0.59 -10.29
N ALA A 15 6.50 0.33 -9.37
CA ALA A 15 6.91 0.21 -7.98
C ALA A 15 5.84 -0.57 -7.20
N ALA A 16 5.84 -1.90 -7.35
CA ALA A 16 5.07 -2.81 -6.50
C ALA A 16 5.55 -4.27 -6.64
N VAL A 17 6.86 -4.53 -6.75
CA VAL A 17 7.46 -5.86 -6.53
C VAL A 17 8.91 -5.66 -6.12
N LEU A 18 9.18 -5.52 -4.82
CA LEU A 18 10.54 -5.66 -4.24
C LEU A 18 10.45 -5.89 -2.73
N CYS A 19 9.77 -6.96 -2.34
CA CYS A 19 9.90 -7.59 -1.02
C CYS A 19 9.73 -9.11 -1.15
N LEU A 20 10.54 -9.74 -2.01
CA LEU A 20 10.76 -11.18 -2.05
C LEU A 20 12.23 -11.45 -2.41
N THR A 21 13.12 -11.11 -1.48
CA THR A 21 14.47 -11.69 -1.38
C THR A 21 14.90 -11.75 0.09
N GLY A 22 14.07 -12.36 0.93
CA GLY A 22 14.46 -12.82 2.26
C GLY A 22 14.83 -14.31 2.20
N GLY A 23 15.87 -14.66 1.43
CA GLY A 23 16.25 -16.07 1.26
C GLY A 23 17.21 -16.28 0.09
N MET A 24 18.50 -16.40 0.42
CA MET A 24 19.61 -16.88 -0.43
C MET A 24 19.95 -16.09 -1.71
N LEU A 25 20.85 -15.11 -1.54
CA LEU A 25 22.03 -14.97 -2.40
C LEU A 25 23.26 -14.90 -1.49
N ALA A 26 23.66 -16.07 -0.97
CA ALA A 26 25.05 -16.27 -0.54
C ALA A 26 25.90 -16.52 -1.80
N MET A 27 26.11 -15.49 -2.61
CA MET A 27 27.10 -15.49 -3.68
C MET A 27 28.19 -14.49 -3.32
N ASN A 28 29.39 -15.02 -3.10
CA ASN A 28 30.68 -14.37 -2.87
C ASN A 28 30.64 -12.94 -2.30
N ARG A 29 30.88 -12.87 -0.99
CA ARG A 29 31.30 -11.65 -0.28
C ARG A 29 32.66 -11.21 -0.80
N GLU A 30 32.69 -10.45 -1.88
CA GLU A 30 33.91 -9.73 -2.26
C GLU A 30 34.20 -8.70 -1.17
N SER A 31 35.40 -8.77 -0.61
CA SER A 31 35.94 -7.78 0.32
C SER A 31 36.03 -6.43 -0.39
N VAL A 32 35.30 -5.42 0.10
CA VAL A 32 35.47 -4.03 -0.36
C VAL A 32 36.72 -3.49 0.34
N SER A 33 37.76 -3.12 -0.41
CA SER A 33 38.99 -2.58 0.16
C SER A 33 38.74 -1.26 0.90
N ALA A 34 39.46 -1.04 2.02
CA ALA A 34 39.46 0.23 2.75
C ALA A 34 39.57 1.44 1.82
N ALA A 35 38.56 2.32 1.85
CA ALA A 35 38.53 3.54 1.06
C ALA A 35 38.87 4.73 1.97
N GLU A 36 39.93 5.47 1.63
CA GLU A 36 40.23 6.75 2.28
C GLU A 36 39.45 7.87 1.58
N THR A 37 38.28 8.22 2.11
CA THR A 37 37.54 9.42 1.71
C THR A 37 37.88 10.57 2.65
N SER A 38 38.86 11.34 2.24
CA SER A 38 39.21 12.59 2.89
C SER A 38 38.10 13.62 2.62
N GLY A 39 37.43 14.16 3.65
CA GLY A 39 36.32 15.11 3.46
C GLY A 39 36.72 16.26 2.54
N ASN A 40 35.91 16.54 1.50
CA ASN A 40 36.12 17.52 0.43
C ASN A 40 37.31 18.47 0.61
N TRP A 41 38.50 18.08 0.13
CA TRP A 41 39.68 18.95 0.05
C TRP A 41 39.58 19.84 -1.18
N GLY A 42 38.87 20.96 -1.06
CA GLY A 42 38.98 22.07 -2.00
C GLY A 42 39.92 23.14 -1.43
N LYS A 43 41.00 23.50 -2.13
CA LYS A 43 41.61 24.81 -1.93
C LYS A 43 40.67 25.83 -2.55
N SER A 44 40.02 26.63 -1.73
CA SER A 44 39.16 27.72 -2.20
C SER A 44 39.80 29.07 -1.91
N ASN A 45 39.45 30.08 -2.71
CA ASN A 45 39.82 31.46 -2.46
C ASN A 45 38.59 32.22 -1.93
N ILE A 46 38.76 33.09 -0.94
CA ILE A 46 37.72 34.00 -0.45
C ILE A 46 38.10 35.42 -0.86
N THR A 47 37.11 36.20 -1.28
CA THR A 47 37.28 37.64 -1.48
C THR A 47 36.56 38.40 -0.38
N LEU A 48 37.27 39.30 0.28
CA LEU A 48 36.71 40.23 1.25
C LEU A 48 36.32 41.52 0.54
N LYS A 49 35.06 41.95 0.69
CA LYS A 49 34.58 43.24 0.17
C LYS A 49 34.29 44.20 1.33
N ASP A 50 34.52 45.49 1.09
CA ASP A 50 34.30 46.60 2.03
C ASP A 50 35.20 46.67 3.27
N VAL A 51 36.36 46.00 3.25
CA VAL A 51 37.52 46.41 4.05
C VAL A 51 38.19 47.61 3.36
N THR A 52 38.96 48.45 4.08
CA THR A 52 39.65 49.65 3.53
C THR A 52 40.40 49.45 2.18
N ALA A 53 40.72 48.20 1.80
CA ALA A 53 40.89 47.73 0.42
C ALA A 53 40.43 46.25 0.31
N SER A 54 39.93 45.81 -0.85
CA SER A 54 39.58 44.39 -1.07
C SER A 54 40.80 43.47 -0.92
N VAL A 55 40.68 42.42 -0.11
CA VAL A 55 41.74 41.43 0.13
C VAL A 55 41.26 40.05 -0.36
N GLU A 56 42.03 39.42 -1.25
CA GLU A 56 41.81 38.02 -1.66
C GLU A 56 42.65 37.11 -0.76
N ILE A 57 42.01 36.20 -0.04
CA ILE A 57 42.67 35.17 0.77
C ILE A 57 42.76 33.89 -0.07
N LYS A 58 43.98 33.44 -0.36
CA LYS A 58 44.27 32.26 -1.19
C LYS A 58 44.62 31.04 -0.35
N ASN A 59 44.42 29.85 -0.92
CA ASN A 59 44.83 28.56 -0.35
C ASN A 59 44.15 28.20 0.98
N ILE A 60 42.86 28.46 1.16
CA ILE A 60 42.17 28.15 2.41
C ILE A 60 41.87 26.65 2.50
N VAL A 61 42.00 26.07 3.70
CA VAL A 61 41.60 24.69 4.01
C VAL A 61 40.25 24.72 4.70
N SER A 62 39.28 23.93 4.25
CA SER A 62 37.97 23.82 4.91
C SER A 62 37.86 22.51 5.70
N ASN A 63 37.28 22.56 6.90
CA ASN A 63 36.98 21.42 7.78
C ASN A 63 38.11 20.36 7.82
N PRO A 64 39.24 20.61 8.51
CA PRO A 64 40.43 19.77 8.43
C PRO A 64 40.26 18.44 9.19
N VAL A 65 39.37 17.58 8.70
CA VAL A 65 39.03 16.26 9.23
C VAL A 65 39.06 15.22 8.10
N THR A 66 39.56 14.04 8.41
CA THR A 66 39.57 12.89 7.50
C THR A 66 38.66 11.80 8.06
N TYR A 67 37.83 11.23 7.19
CA TYR A 67 36.98 10.09 7.49
C TYR A 67 37.56 8.85 6.82
N LYS A 68 37.62 7.74 7.54
CA LYS A 68 38.00 6.45 6.99
C LYS A 68 37.01 5.41 7.45
N ASP A 69 36.55 4.59 6.52
CA ASP A 69 35.79 3.40 6.86
C ASP A 69 36.29 2.19 6.05
N ASN A 70 36.12 1.00 6.62
CA ASN A 70 36.46 -0.28 6.01
C ASN A 70 35.31 -1.26 6.24
N ALA A 71 34.84 -1.89 5.17
CA ALA A 71 33.75 -2.86 5.22
C ALA A 71 34.20 -4.21 4.67
N GLU A 72 34.06 -5.26 5.48
CA GLU A 72 34.42 -6.62 5.13
C GLU A 72 33.23 -7.54 5.40
N ASN A 73 32.98 -8.49 4.49
CA ASN A 73 31.95 -9.52 4.67
C ASN A 73 30.53 -9.02 4.96
N GLY A 74 30.18 -7.82 4.47
CA GLY A 74 28.88 -7.22 4.71
C GLY A 74 28.75 -6.53 6.07
N THR A 75 29.85 -6.25 6.77
CA THR A 75 29.88 -5.52 8.04
C THR A 75 30.95 -4.43 7.98
N LEU A 76 30.74 -3.32 8.69
CA LEU A 76 31.77 -2.30 8.85
C LEU A 76 32.76 -2.77 9.94
N VAL A 77 34.01 -3.10 9.55
CA VAL A 77 35.05 -3.62 10.47
C VAL A 77 35.81 -2.52 11.18
N SER A 78 35.92 -1.34 10.56
CA SER A 78 36.47 -0.17 11.23
C SER A 78 35.92 1.12 10.63
N ALA A 79 35.77 2.13 11.47
CA ALA A 79 35.51 3.50 11.08
C ALA A 79 36.35 4.42 11.98
N SER A 80 36.84 5.52 11.43
CA SER A 80 37.57 6.52 12.19
C SER A 80 37.36 7.92 11.63
N GLU A 81 37.34 8.88 12.52
CA GLU A 81 37.33 10.29 12.25
C GLU A 81 38.58 10.90 12.87
N THR A 82 39.41 11.58 12.07
CA THR A 82 40.68 12.13 12.55
C THR A 82 40.83 13.58 12.13
N VAL A 83 40.95 14.48 13.11
CA VAL A 83 41.29 15.89 12.88
C VAL A 83 42.75 16.00 12.43
N ASN A 84 43.02 16.77 11.38
CA ASN A 84 44.36 16.97 10.87
C ASN A 84 45.13 17.97 11.76
N ASN A 85 45.82 17.44 12.76
CA ASN A 85 46.61 18.22 13.71
C ASN A 85 47.66 19.12 13.03
N ALA A 86 48.25 18.70 11.92
CA ALA A 86 49.24 19.52 11.21
C ALA A 86 48.64 20.81 10.65
N VAL A 87 47.40 20.76 10.14
CA VAL A 87 46.66 21.97 9.73
C VAL A 87 46.28 22.80 10.95
N MET A 88 45.73 22.16 11.99
CA MET A 88 45.24 22.82 13.20
C MET A 88 46.31 23.65 13.92
N THR A 89 47.57 23.20 13.93
CA THR A 89 48.69 23.89 14.61
C THR A 89 49.57 24.75 13.70
N SER A 90 49.30 24.78 12.39
CA SER A 90 50.08 25.59 11.43
C SER A 90 49.55 27.03 11.30
N GLY A 91 50.26 27.90 10.58
CA GLY A 91 49.78 29.24 10.19
C GLY A 91 48.70 29.25 9.10
N GLN A 92 48.23 28.09 8.65
CA GLN A 92 47.24 27.96 7.58
C GLN A 92 45.89 28.61 7.95
N THR A 93 45.32 29.42 7.06
CA THR A 93 43.93 29.89 7.21
C THR A 93 42.97 28.72 7.02
N VAL A 94 42.02 28.57 7.95
CA VAL A 94 41.04 27.49 7.97
C VAL A 94 39.62 28.05 8.00
N ILE A 95 38.71 27.47 7.22
CA ILE A 95 37.27 27.66 7.41
C ILE A 95 36.69 26.43 8.12
N PHE A 96 35.93 26.67 9.17
CA PHE A 96 35.08 25.67 9.79
C PHE A 96 33.63 25.96 9.42
N THR A 97 32.94 24.95 8.91
CA THR A 97 31.50 24.97 8.57
C THR A 97 30.77 23.94 9.43
N ALA A 98 29.43 23.89 9.37
CA ALA A 98 28.66 22.87 10.06
C ALA A 98 28.95 21.41 9.62
N ALA A 99 29.67 21.18 8.51
CA ALA A 99 30.18 19.86 8.15
C ALA A 99 31.37 19.38 9.00
N TYR A 100 31.98 20.28 9.80
CA TYR A 100 32.95 19.91 10.81
C TYR A 100 32.25 19.12 11.95
N PRO A 101 32.83 18.02 12.46
CA PRO A 101 32.17 17.11 13.39
C PRO A 101 31.95 17.69 14.79
N TYR A 102 32.51 18.86 15.11
CA TYR A 102 32.34 19.52 16.39
C TYR A 102 31.62 20.86 16.24
N THR A 103 30.87 21.25 17.27
CA THR A 103 30.16 22.54 17.31
C THR A 103 31.10 23.73 17.45
N THR A 104 32.33 23.53 17.95
CA THR A 104 33.37 24.56 18.04
C THR A 104 34.61 24.19 17.23
N THR A 105 35.44 25.18 16.88
CA THR A 105 36.61 24.96 16.02
C THR A 105 37.66 24.01 16.60
N LYS A 106 37.73 23.89 17.92
CA LYS A 106 38.79 23.16 18.66
C LYS A 106 40.21 23.62 18.32
N ARG A 107 40.36 24.78 17.67
CA ARG A 107 41.66 25.30 17.24
C ARG A 107 42.24 26.23 18.29
N THR A 108 43.24 25.75 19.01
CA THR A 108 43.93 26.52 20.06
C THR A 108 45.23 27.13 19.54
N GLY A 109 45.58 28.34 19.98
CA GLY A 109 46.87 28.96 19.70
C GLY A 109 46.78 30.41 19.24
N ASN A 110 47.70 30.82 18.36
CA ASN A 110 47.83 32.22 17.98
C ASN A 110 46.95 32.60 16.77
N TYR A 111 45.63 32.45 16.93
CA TYR A 111 44.64 32.68 15.87
C TYR A 111 43.61 33.74 16.28
N ILE A 112 43.00 34.39 15.30
CA ILE A 112 41.75 35.16 15.42
C ILE A 112 40.69 34.41 14.63
N GLU A 113 39.56 34.14 15.28
CA GLU A 113 38.44 33.41 14.69
C GLU A 113 37.27 34.36 14.48
N TYR A 114 36.86 34.54 13.23
CA TYR A 114 35.74 35.40 12.85
C TYR A 114 34.52 34.54 12.56
N SER A 115 33.46 34.71 13.34
CA SER A 115 32.15 34.09 13.06
C SER A 115 31.46 34.87 11.95
N VAL A 116 30.93 34.15 10.96
CA VAL A 116 30.34 34.73 9.75
C VAL A 116 28.98 34.10 9.49
N GLU A 117 27.94 34.93 9.38
CA GLU A 117 26.55 34.52 9.19
C GLU A 117 25.87 35.38 8.12
N LYS A 118 24.73 34.92 7.58
CA LYS A 118 23.96 35.72 6.62
C LYS A 118 23.24 36.87 7.31
N ASN A 119 23.36 38.08 6.75
CA ASN A 119 22.52 39.22 7.12
C ASN A 119 21.13 39.13 6.45
N GLY A 120 20.25 40.12 6.71
CA GLY A 120 18.90 40.18 6.15
C GLY A 120 18.82 40.24 4.62
N ASP A 121 19.91 40.62 3.93
CA ASP A 121 20.02 40.62 2.47
C ASP A 121 20.61 39.30 1.92
N GLY A 122 20.84 38.31 2.79
CA GLY A 122 21.41 37.01 2.44
C GLY A 122 22.93 37.00 2.20
N LYS A 123 23.65 38.09 2.53
CA LYS A 123 25.12 38.19 2.40
C LYS A 123 25.82 37.72 3.67
N TYR A 124 26.92 36.99 3.53
CA TYR A 124 27.75 36.57 4.66
C TYR A 124 28.52 37.76 5.23
N CYS A 125 28.29 38.06 6.50
CA CYS A 125 28.91 39.15 7.24
C CYS A 125 29.54 38.64 8.53
N VAL A 126 30.67 39.24 8.92
CA VAL A 126 31.30 38.94 10.21
C VAL A 126 30.37 39.38 11.34
N THR A 127 29.94 38.46 12.19
CA THR A 127 29.06 38.72 13.34
C THR A 127 29.83 38.87 14.65
N ALA A 128 30.96 38.17 14.78
CA ALA A 128 31.81 38.22 15.97
C ALA A 128 33.28 37.91 15.64
N ALA A 129 34.20 38.38 16.49
CA ALA A 129 35.62 38.05 16.43
C ALA A 129 36.11 37.54 17.80
N ASN A 130 36.74 36.37 17.83
CA ASN A 130 37.38 35.79 19.01
C ASN A 130 38.90 35.76 18.81
N GLY A 131 39.61 36.60 19.56
CA GLY A 131 41.07 36.67 19.55
C GLY A 131 41.75 35.82 20.63
N ASN A 132 41.02 35.04 21.43
CA ASN A 132 41.59 34.30 22.56
C ASN A 132 42.36 33.06 22.12
N GLY A 133 42.01 32.48 20.96
CA GLY A 133 42.64 31.28 20.43
C GLY A 133 42.45 30.07 21.35
N ASP A 134 41.27 29.95 21.94
CA ASP A 134 40.88 28.90 22.90
C ASP A 134 40.15 27.73 22.24
N GLY A 135 39.82 27.82 20.94
CA GLY A 135 39.11 26.78 20.19
C GLY A 135 37.62 26.66 20.54
N ASN A 136 37.07 27.61 21.29
CA ASN A 136 35.69 27.59 21.76
C ASN A 136 34.73 28.36 20.86
N THR A 137 35.21 28.96 19.76
CA THR A 137 34.35 29.68 18.83
C THR A 137 33.34 28.70 18.21
N TYR A 138 32.06 28.97 18.46
CA TYR A 138 30.95 28.21 17.89
C TYR A 138 30.91 28.40 16.38
N ILE A 139 30.71 27.30 15.65
CA ILE A 139 30.61 27.30 14.20
C ILE A 139 29.12 27.44 13.84
N PRO A 140 28.66 28.58 13.30
CA PRO A 140 27.25 28.79 13.03
C PRO A 140 26.74 27.87 11.92
N VAL A 141 25.57 27.26 12.13
CA VAL A 141 24.83 26.53 11.10
C VAL A 141 24.21 27.54 10.14
N GLY A 142 24.34 27.31 8.83
CA GLY A 142 24.03 28.33 7.82
C GLY A 142 25.10 29.43 7.68
N GLY A 143 26.23 29.30 8.39
CA GLY A 143 27.39 30.21 8.35
C GLY A 143 28.71 29.45 8.46
N PHE A 144 29.77 30.15 8.87
CA PHE A 144 31.09 29.55 9.08
C PHE A 144 31.96 30.36 10.04
N VAL A 145 33.05 29.76 10.52
CA VAL A 145 34.13 30.45 11.23
C VAL A 145 35.36 30.51 10.34
N LEU A 146 35.87 31.72 10.11
CA LEU A 146 37.15 31.97 9.44
C LEU A 146 38.25 32.13 10.49
N SER A 147 39.15 31.16 10.56
CA SER A 147 40.26 31.10 11.51
C SER A 147 41.58 31.48 10.84
N VAL A 148 42.15 32.61 11.29
CA VAL A 148 43.32 33.27 10.67
C VAL A 148 44.44 33.39 11.70
N ALA A 149 45.70 33.21 11.30
CA ALA A 149 46.84 33.43 12.20
C ALA A 149 46.99 34.91 12.56
N LYS A 150 47.29 35.24 13.83
CA LYS A 150 47.48 36.65 14.27
C LYS A 150 48.65 37.37 13.58
N SER A 151 49.54 36.62 12.93
CA SER A 151 50.64 37.16 12.12
C SER A 151 50.20 37.72 10.77
N GLU A 152 48.98 37.41 10.31
CA GLU A 152 48.42 37.93 9.07
C GLU A 152 48.01 39.39 9.21
N SER A 153 48.16 40.17 8.14
CA SER A 153 48.04 41.64 8.17
C SER A 153 46.62 42.19 7.95
N TYR A 154 45.61 41.33 7.79
CA TYR A 154 44.22 41.73 7.55
C TYR A 154 43.36 41.54 8.81
N ALA A 155 42.89 42.65 9.39
CA ALA A 155 41.94 42.67 10.49
C ALA A 155 40.51 42.82 9.93
N LEU A 156 39.62 41.88 10.27
CA LEU A 156 38.20 41.98 9.92
C LEU A 156 37.42 42.63 11.06
N ASN A 157 36.46 43.47 10.71
CA ASN A 157 35.53 44.08 11.64
C ASN A 157 34.17 43.41 11.55
N VAL A 158 33.40 43.52 12.64
CA VAL A 158 31.98 43.14 12.62
C VAL A 158 31.26 43.94 11.53
N ASN A 159 30.41 43.25 10.75
CA ASN A 159 29.70 43.67 9.55
C ASN A 159 30.48 43.65 8.23
N ASP A 160 31.77 43.31 8.22
CA ASP A 160 32.52 43.13 6.97
C ASP A 160 31.92 41.99 6.14
N VAL A 161 31.79 42.18 4.82
CA VAL A 161 31.18 41.20 3.91
C VAL A 161 32.22 40.21 3.39
N VAL A 162 31.90 38.93 3.47
CA VAL A 162 32.77 37.82 3.06
C VAL A 162 32.15 37.10 1.85
N GLU A 163 32.84 37.09 0.70
CA GLU A 163 32.41 36.36 -0.49
C GLU A 163 33.23 35.08 -0.70
N LEU A 164 32.55 33.93 -0.68
CA LEU A 164 33.14 32.64 -1.00
C LEU A 164 33.32 32.51 -2.53
N GLY A 165 34.55 32.45 -3.03
CA GLY A 165 34.86 32.35 -4.47
C GLY A 165 35.22 30.93 -4.94
N GLY A 166 34.99 30.61 -6.22
CA GLY A 166 35.34 29.32 -6.84
C GLY A 166 34.37 28.17 -6.49
N THR A 167 34.68 26.93 -6.88
CA THR A 167 33.86 25.72 -6.60
C THR A 167 33.44 25.71 -5.13
N ALA A 168 32.16 25.94 -4.90
CA ALA A 168 31.62 26.49 -3.66
C ALA A 168 31.86 25.57 -2.45
N ILE A 169 32.46 26.13 -1.39
CA ILE A 169 32.39 25.50 -0.06
C ILE A 169 30.91 25.43 0.31
N THR A 170 30.43 24.21 0.55
CA THR A 170 29.03 23.98 0.92
C THR A 170 28.83 24.40 2.38
N ILE A 171 27.90 25.32 2.60
CA ILE A 171 27.49 25.76 3.92
C ILE A 171 26.18 25.05 4.24
N ALA A 172 26.25 24.04 5.10
CA ALA A 172 25.05 23.34 5.56
C ALA A 172 24.19 24.30 6.38
N ASP A 173 22.91 24.38 6.03
CA ASP A 173 21.90 25.18 6.71
C ASP A 173 21.19 24.40 7.82
N LYS A 174 21.47 23.09 7.94
CA LYS A 174 20.87 22.17 8.89
C LYS A 174 21.91 21.24 9.50
N ALA A 175 21.80 21.04 10.81
CA ALA A 175 22.64 20.11 11.54
C ALA A 175 21.95 19.57 12.79
N VAL A 176 22.41 18.41 13.26
CA VAL A 176 22.04 17.84 14.55
C VAL A 176 23.25 17.87 15.46
N GLU A 177 23.08 18.43 16.66
CA GLU A 177 24.14 18.71 17.63
C GLU A 177 23.87 18.01 18.94
N SER A 178 24.91 17.47 19.56
CA SER A 178 24.84 16.86 20.88
C SER A 178 25.30 17.81 21.99
N GLU A 179 24.85 17.59 23.23
CA GLU A 179 25.33 18.33 24.40
C GLU A 179 26.85 18.18 24.63
N SER A 180 27.47 17.10 24.16
CA SER A 180 28.92 16.87 24.23
C SER A 180 29.71 17.70 23.20
N GLY A 181 29.01 18.37 22.28
CA GLY A 181 29.61 19.21 21.25
C GLY A 181 29.94 18.48 19.94
N SER A 182 29.51 17.23 19.76
CA SER A 182 29.52 16.55 18.45
C SER A 182 28.37 17.04 17.56
N ARG A 183 28.56 17.01 16.23
CA ARG A 183 27.61 17.49 15.23
C ARG A 183 27.59 16.62 13.97
N VAL A 184 26.45 16.55 13.31
CA VAL A 184 26.34 16.07 11.92
C VAL A 184 25.53 17.06 11.07
N ALA A 185 26.03 17.40 9.89
CA ALA A 185 25.29 18.19 8.90
C ALA A 185 24.28 17.30 8.16
N ILE A 186 23.19 17.90 7.70
CA ILE A 186 22.08 17.17 7.10
C ILE A 186 21.92 17.61 5.65
N ASP A 187 22.03 16.65 4.75
CA ASP A 187 22.06 16.90 3.30
C ASP A 187 20.66 16.84 2.68
N LEU A 188 19.77 16.02 3.25
CA LEU A 188 18.43 15.75 2.70
C LEU A 188 17.43 15.44 3.81
N ILE A 189 16.16 15.80 3.60
CA ILE A 189 15.03 15.50 4.48
C ILE A 189 14.05 14.61 3.71
N ASN A 190 13.58 13.52 4.32
CA ASN A 190 12.55 12.60 3.82
C ASN A 190 12.73 12.23 2.35
N GLY A 191 13.95 11.88 1.95
CA GLY A 191 14.31 11.67 0.56
C GLY A 191 15.12 10.39 0.32
N ASN A 192 15.34 10.06 -0.95
CA ASN A 192 16.06 8.87 -1.33
C ASN A 192 17.58 9.04 -1.15
N ARG A 193 18.15 8.16 -0.33
CA ARG A 193 19.59 8.06 -0.07
C ARG A 193 20.32 7.50 -1.30
N SER A 194 21.19 8.29 -1.93
CA SER A 194 21.74 7.95 -3.27
C SER A 194 23.23 8.26 -3.51
N ALA A 195 23.88 9.01 -2.63
CA ALA A 195 25.30 9.37 -2.72
C ALA A 195 25.88 9.51 -1.28
N PRO A 196 27.18 9.83 -1.08
CA PRO A 196 27.70 10.19 0.24
C PRO A 196 26.88 11.33 0.86
N MET A 197 26.06 11.01 1.87
CA MET A 197 25.13 11.94 2.49
C MET A 197 24.60 11.43 3.83
N VAL A 198 24.03 12.35 4.61
CA VAL A 198 23.19 12.08 5.77
C VAL A 198 21.77 12.59 5.49
N VAL A 199 20.81 11.67 5.56
CA VAL A 199 19.39 11.95 5.36
C VAL A 199 18.67 11.92 6.70
N TYR A 200 17.83 12.92 6.94
CA TYR A 200 16.89 12.95 8.06
C TYR A 200 15.54 12.38 7.62
N TYR A 201 14.96 11.50 8.43
CA TYR A 201 13.64 10.92 8.25
C TYR A 201 12.76 11.17 9.48
N ASP A 202 11.55 11.67 9.27
CA ASP A 202 10.49 11.77 10.29
C ASP A 202 9.23 11.00 9.86
N TYR A 203 8.21 11.01 10.73
CA TYR A 203 6.99 10.23 10.56
C TYR A 203 6.23 10.56 9.25
N ASP A 204 6.45 11.74 8.63
CA ASP A 204 5.83 12.09 7.34
C ASP A 204 6.43 11.29 6.17
N PHE A 205 7.60 10.66 6.34
CA PHE A 205 8.18 9.79 5.30
C PHE A 205 7.47 8.42 5.24
N GLY A 206 6.96 7.95 6.37
CA GLY A 206 6.35 6.64 6.57
C GLY A 206 6.86 5.97 7.85
N ASP A 207 6.45 4.73 8.08
CA ASP A 207 6.77 3.99 9.32
C ASP A 207 8.26 3.61 9.42
N LYS A 208 8.97 3.54 8.28
CA LYS A 208 10.38 3.17 8.21
C LYS A 208 11.15 3.97 7.17
N THR A 209 12.48 4.05 7.30
CA THR A 209 13.33 4.82 6.39
C THR A 209 13.45 4.26 4.97
N GLY A 210 13.04 3.00 4.73
CA GLY A 210 13.10 2.38 3.40
C GLY A 210 14.52 2.22 2.85
N THR A 211 15.53 2.22 3.72
CA THR A 211 16.94 2.19 3.30
C THR A 211 17.53 0.77 3.32
N ASN A 212 18.37 0.49 2.33
CA ASN A 212 19.13 -0.76 2.26
C ASN A 212 20.17 -0.89 3.39
N VAL A 213 20.68 -2.12 3.56
CA VAL A 213 21.65 -2.49 4.60
C VAL A 213 23.04 -1.85 4.46
N TYR A 214 23.32 -1.07 3.41
CA TYR A 214 24.67 -0.57 3.10
C TYR A 214 24.99 0.80 3.72
N GLY A 215 24.27 1.20 4.76
CA GLY A 215 24.58 2.39 5.55
C GLY A 215 24.26 2.18 7.02
N THR A 216 24.44 3.22 7.82
CA THR A 216 24.18 3.20 9.27
C THR A 216 23.09 4.19 9.61
N GLU A 217 22.33 3.90 10.65
CA GLU A 217 21.21 4.74 11.06
C GLU A 217 21.19 4.93 12.58
N LEU A 218 20.64 6.06 13.03
CA LEU A 218 20.37 6.34 14.43
C LEU A 218 18.95 6.87 14.56
N ALA A 219 18.20 6.38 15.56
CA ALA A 219 16.91 6.96 15.92
C ALA A 219 17.00 7.73 17.23
N ALA A 220 16.37 8.90 17.26
CA ALA A 220 16.24 9.72 18.45
C ALA A 220 14.77 10.08 18.68
N VAL A 221 14.35 10.12 19.94
CA VAL A 221 12.98 10.41 20.35
C VAL A 221 12.97 11.59 21.29
N TYR A 222 12.05 12.52 21.09
CA TYR A 222 11.88 13.67 21.96
C TYR A 222 11.52 13.24 23.38
N ASP A 223 12.26 13.76 24.36
CA ASP A 223 12.01 13.54 25.77
C ASP A 223 11.55 14.86 26.40
N GLU A 224 10.26 14.93 26.72
CA GLU A 224 9.61 16.11 27.28
C GLU A 224 10.23 16.55 28.61
N THR A 225 10.83 15.64 29.37
CA THR A 225 11.42 15.93 30.69
C THR A 225 12.66 16.81 30.56
N CYS A 226 13.48 16.54 29.54
CA CYS A 226 14.71 17.31 29.29
C CYS A 226 14.58 18.30 28.14
N GLY A 227 13.48 18.26 27.38
CA GLY A 227 13.23 19.11 26.23
C GLY A 227 14.15 18.83 25.03
N LYS A 228 14.74 17.63 24.95
CA LYS A 228 15.73 17.28 23.92
C LYS A 228 15.37 15.96 23.26
N PHE A 229 15.92 15.72 22.07
CA PHE A 229 15.88 14.41 21.44
C PHE A 229 16.91 13.52 22.08
N VAL A 230 16.52 12.32 22.50
CA VAL A 230 17.42 11.36 23.13
C VAL A 230 17.63 10.20 22.16
N VAL A 231 18.90 9.89 21.87
CA VAL A 231 19.25 8.73 21.05
C VAL A 231 18.78 7.45 21.72
N ARG A 232 17.98 6.65 21.00
CA ARG A 232 17.39 5.41 21.52
C ARG A 232 18.11 4.16 21.04
N ASN A 233 18.45 4.11 19.76
CA ASN A 233 19.11 2.96 19.16
C ASN A 233 19.80 3.33 17.84
N PHE A 234 20.59 2.39 17.35
CA PHE A 234 21.31 2.45 16.09
C PHE A 234 20.96 1.23 15.25
N ARG A 235 21.19 1.34 13.94
CA ARG A 235 21.25 0.22 13.01
C ARG A 235 22.64 0.18 12.40
N ALA A 236 23.32 -0.94 12.57
CA ALA A 236 24.65 -1.12 12.02
C ALA A 236 24.63 -1.40 10.51
N PHE A 237 25.79 -1.19 9.87
CA PHE A 237 25.99 -1.59 8.48
C PHE A 237 25.83 -3.11 8.34
N GLY A 238 25.00 -3.54 7.39
CA GLY A 238 24.70 -4.95 7.13
C GLY A 238 23.55 -5.53 7.94
N GLU A 239 22.95 -4.75 8.84
CA GLU A 239 21.89 -5.22 9.75
C GLU A 239 20.48 -5.00 9.16
N GLY A 240 19.57 -5.95 9.42
CA GLY A 240 18.17 -5.89 9.00
C GLY A 240 17.97 -6.18 7.51
N ASP A 241 16.88 -5.65 6.96
CA ASP A 241 16.47 -5.83 5.56
C ASP A 241 16.44 -4.49 4.80
N ALA A 242 15.81 -4.45 3.63
CA ALA A 242 15.68 -3.23 2.84
C ALA A 242 14.62 -2.25 3.36
N SER A 243 13.98 -2.51 4.51
CA SER A 243 12.90 -1.68 5.04
C SER A 243 13.38 -0.50 5.87
N GLY A 244 14.61 -0.50 6.40
CA GLY A 244 15.08 0.60 7.25
C GLY A 244 14.85 0.42 8.75
N MET A 245 15.31 1.39 9.55
CA MET A 245 14.83 1.57 10.93
C MET A 245 13.38 2.07 10.95
N ILE A 246 12.65 1.69 12.00
CA ILE A 246 11.35 2.29 12.35
C ILE A 246 11.57 3.77 12.71
N ILE A 247 10.76 4.64 12.12
CA ILE A 247 10.78 6.07 12.40
C ILE A 247 9.85 6.34 13.59
N PRO A 248 10.35 6.92 14.70
CA PRO A 248 9.50 7.17 15.86
C PRO A 248 8.54 8.35 15.65
N ASP A 249 7.30 8.22 16.12
CA ASP A 249 6.22 9.22 16.09
C ASP A 249 6.63 10.65 16.51
N ASN A 250 7.33 10.77 17.64
CA ASN A 250 7.89 12.02 18.17
C ASN A 250 9.42 12.04 18.09
N GLY A 251 9.95 11.51 16.99
CA GLY A 251 11.38 11.37 16.82
C GLY A 251 11.79 11.54 15.38
N PHE A 252 13.00 11.06 15.10
CA PHE A 252 13.55 11.02 13.76
C PHE A 252 14.58 9.92 13.66
N VAL A 253 14.88 9.53 12.43
CA VAL A 253 16.02 8.69 12.08
C VAL A 253 16.99 9.51 11.24
N LEU A 254 18.28 9.47 11.56
CA LEU A 254 19.34 9.91 10.67
C LEU A 254 19.95 8.69 9.99
N SER A 255 20.07 8.72 8.67
CA SER A 255 20.64 7.64 7.87
C SER A 255 21.86 8.15 7.11
N ALA A 256 23.03 7.57 7.38
CA ALA A 256 24.27 7.90 6.72
C ALA A 256 24.66 6.82 5.70
N TYR A 257 25.07 7.25 4.50
CA TYR A 257 25.45 6.36 3.40
C TYR A 257 26.57 6.93 2.56
N GLY A 258 27.30 6.03 1.88
CA GLY A 258 28.47 6.34 1.07
C GLY A 258 29.79 6.20 1.83
N GLU A 259 30.86 5.88 1.11
CA GLU A 259 32.22 5.80 1.65
C GLU A 259 32.58 7.07 2.42
N GLY A 260 33.09 6.90 3.65
CA GLY A 260 33.42 7.97 4.57
C GLY A 260 32.29 8.42 5.48
N TYR A 261 31.04 8.15 5.13
CA TYR A 261 29.86 8.55 5.90
C TYR A 261 29.24 7.38 6.67
N ARG A 262 29.49 6.12 6.27
CA ARG A 262 28.92 4.93 6.94
C ARG A 262 29.34 4.83 8.40
N GLY A 263 30.52 5.34 8.77
CA GLY A 263 30.98 5.35 10.15
C GLY A 263 30.23 6.35 11.06
N VAL A 264 29.58 7.38 10.49
CA VAL A 264 29.08 8.52 11.26
C VAL A 264 27.98 8.14 12.25
N MET A 265 27.09 7.23 11.88
CA MET A 265 26.01 6.71 12.74
C MET A 265 26.36 5.32 13.30
N MET A 266 27.63 5.00 13.48
CA MET A 266 28.00 3.88 14.36
C MET A 266 27.87 4.30 15.82
N GLU A 267 27.30 3.43 16.65
CA GLU A 267 27.23 3.65 18.09
C GLU A 267 28.62 3.90 18.68
N ASN A 268 28.75 4.93 19.50
CA ASN A 268 29.99 5.40 20.14
C ASN A 268 31.05 6.00 19.19
N GLN A 269 30.77 6.13 17.89
CA GLN A 269 31.69 6.81 16.97
C GLN A 269 31.53 8.33 17.03
N ARG A 270 30.29 8.82 16.87
CA ARG A 270 29.95 10.25 16.99
C ARG A 270 28.87 10.52 18.03
N PHE A 271 27.92 9.59 18.12
CA PHE A 271 26.82 9.62 19.06
C PHE A 271 26.72 8.28 19.78
N SER A 272 26.17 8.29 20.99
CA SER A 272 25.91 7.13 21.84
C SER A 272 24.44 7.09 22.25
N VAL A 273 23.94 5.90 22.63
CA VAL A 273 22.60 5.79 23.22
C VAL A 273 22.54 6.64 24.49
N GLY A 274 21.47 7.43 24.62
CA GLY A 274 21.29 8.38 25.71
C GLY A 274 21.83 9.80 25.44
N ASP A 275 22.56 10.02 24.34
CA ASP A 275 22.97 11.37 23.95
C ASP A 275 21.76 12.26 23.70
N LYS A 276 21.85 13.50 24.17
CA LYS A 276 20.83 14.52 23.95
C LYS A 276 21.20 15.39 22.77
N LEU A 277 20.26 15.46 21.83
CA LEU A 277 20.41 16.12 20.54
C LEU A 277 19.52 17.36 20.43
N THR A 278 20.06 18.37 19.75
CA THR A 278 19.39 19.61 19.35
C THR A 278 19.41 19.71 17.84
N MET A 279 18.26 19.99 17.25
CA MET A 279 18.10 20.21 15.81
C MET A 279 18.33 21.71 15.54
N VAL A 280 19.31 22.04 14.69
CA VAL A 280 19.67 23.43 14.38
C VAL A 280 19.44 23.71 12.91
N GLY A 281 18.75 24.82 12.61
CA GLY A 281 18.34 25.17 11.24
C GLY A 281 17.15 24.36 10.71
N PHE A 282 16.52 23.57 11.59
CA PHE A 282 15.32 22.79 11.29
C PHE A 282 14.06 23.54 11.70
N ASP A 283 13.07 23.53 10.82
CA ASP A 283 11.66 23.55 11.23
C ASP A 283 11.25 22.11 11.52
N TYR A 284 11.67 21.60 12.68
CA TYR A 284 11.50 20.20 13.10
C TYR A 284 10.04 19.72 13.02
N ILE A 285 9.11 20.67 13.04
CA ILE A 285 7.70 20.44 12.89
C ILE A 285 7.25 21.35 11.74
N ARG A 286 6.76 20.76 10.64
CA ARG A 286 6.34 21.48 9.40
C ARG A 286 5.29 22.58 9.62
N PHE A 287 4.77 22.70 10.84
CA PHE A 287 3.77 23.68 11.28
C PHE A 287 4.35 24.79 12.18
N GLY A 288 5.56 24.63 12.71
CA GLY A 288 6.16 25.53 13.71
C GLY A 288 7.12 26.59 13.17
N GLY A 289 7.39 26.57 11.87
CA GLY A 289 8.22 27.53 11.15
C GLY A 289 7.41 28.52 10.31
N GLU A 290 8.10 29.34 9.52
CA GLU A 290 7.45 30.17 8.50
C GLU A 290 6.62 29.30 7.54
N ALA A 291 5.52 29.86 7.03
CA ALA A 291 4.64 29.25 6.03
C ALA A 291 5.40 28.45 4.95
N ILE A 292 5.36 27.11 5.02
CA ILE A 292 5.95 26.27 3.97
C ILE A 292 5.07 26.43 2.73
N SER A 293 5.64 27.02 1.67
CA SER A 293 4.96 27.28 0.41
C SER A 293 5.34 26.23 -0.64
N TYR A 294 4.44 25.29 -0.93
CA TYR A 294 4.61 24.38 -2.06
C TYR A 294 4.18 25.06 -3.36
N VAL A 295 4.96 24.88 -4.43
CA VAL A 295 4.72 25.50 -5.73
C VAL A 295 4.34 24.44 -6.75
N TYR A 296 3.18 24.57 -7.39
CA TYR A 296 2.75 23.66 -8.45
C TYR A 296 2.16 24.42 -9.64
N ASN A 297 2.51 23.98 -10.84
CA ASN A 297 2.00 24.56 -12.08
C ASN A 297 0.75 23.82 -12.52
N TYR A 298 -0.32 24.55 -12.84
CA TYR A 298 -1.54 23.97 -13.37
C TYR A 298 -1.64 24.19 -14.88
N ASP A 299 -2.34 23.31 -15.59
CA ASP A 299 -2.42 23.35 -17.05
C ASP A 299 -3.42 24.42 -17.52
N TYR A 300 -4.57 24.45 -16.84
CA TYR A 300 -5.71 25.27 -17.24
C TYR A 300 -6.39 25.99 -16.08
N TYR A 301 -6.75 27.25 -16.32
CA TYR A 301 -7.66 28.04 -15.49
C TYR A 301 -8.97 28.16 -16.28
N ASP A 302 -10.02 27.49 -15.84
CA ASP A 302 -11.27 27.47 -16.58
C ASP A 302 -12.16 28.58 -16.07
N SER A 303 -12.52 29.60 -16.87
CA SER A 303 -13.12 30.86 -16.43
C SER A 303 -14.56 31.15 -16.88
N GLN A 304 -15.17 30.36 -17.80
CA GLN A 304 -16.59 30.45 -18.17
C GLN A 304 -17.13 29.13 -18.76
N SER A 305 -18.44 28.90 -18.57
CA SER A 305 -19.24 27.74 -18.99
C SER A 305 -18.88 27.16 -20.36
N SER A 306 -19.02 25.83 -20.50
CA SER A 306 -18.84 24.89 -21.64
C SER A 306 -19.08 25.36 -23.10
N THR A 307 -18.69 26.57 -23.52
CA THR A 307 -18.93 27.06 -24.89
C THR A 307 -17.97 26.46 -25.90
N ASP A 308 -18.49 26.17 -27.10
CA ASP A 308 -17.96 25.25 -28.12
C ASP A 308 -16.53 25.51 -28.62
N GLU A 309 -15.96 26.72 -28.51
CA GLU A 309 -14.60 27.01 -28.96
C GLU A 309 -13.52 26.32 -28.10
N PHE A 310 -13.86 25.87 -26.88
CA PHE A 310 -12.93 25.26 -25.93
C PHE A 310 -12.74 23.75 -26.12
N ASN A 311 -13.64 23.11 -26.88
CA ASN A 311 -13.79 21.65 -27.02
C ASN A 311 -12.79 20.97 -27.97
N PHE A 312 -11.88 21.71 -28.63
CA PHE A 312 -10.97 21.15 -29.65
C PHE A 312 -9.49 21.06 -29.25
N ASN A 313 -9.16 21.23 -27.95
CA ASN A 313 -7.81 20.98 -27.47
C ASN A 313 -7.56 19.47 -27.32
N ASN A 314 -6.59 18.92 -28.07
CA ASN A 314 -6.25 17.48 -28.05
C ASN A 314 -6.00 16.89 -26.65
N GLY A 315 -5.60 17.69 -25.67
CA GLY A 315 -5.39 17.23 -24.29
C GLY A 315 -6.67 17.08 -23.44
N ARG A 316 -7.83 17.54 -23.92
CA ARG A 316 -9.11 17.52 -23.20
C ARG A 316 -10.11 16.51 -23.75
N MET A 317 -9.69 15.76 -24.77
CA MET A 317 -10.51 14.79 -25.49
C MET A 317 -10.12 13.37 -25.12
N GLU A 318 -11.08 12.59 -24.63
CA GLU A 318 -10.91 11.16 -24.34
C GLU A 318 -10.91 10.35 -25.64
N THR A 319 -11.74 10.75 -26.60
CA THR A 319 -11.78 10.20 -27.95
C THR A 319 -11.79 11.32 -28.99
N ALA A 320 -11.71 11.00 -30.29
CA ALA A 320 -11.75 12.02 -31.35
C ALA A 320 -12.99 12.94 -31.31
N THR A 321 -14.08 12.53 -30.64
CA THR A 321 -15.35 13.26 -30.59
C THR A 321 -15.91 13.46 -29.17
N SER A 322 -15.30 12.85 -28.14
CA SER A 322 -15.79 12.91 -26.76
C SER A 322 -14.76 13.55 -25.82
N PRO A 323 -15.12 14.60 -25.06
CA PRO A 323 -14.24 15.18 -24.05
C PRO A 323 -14.10 14.28 -22.82
N PHE A 324 -13.01 14.41 -22.07
CA PHE A 324 -12.94 13.87 -20.71
C PHE A 324 -14.02 14.51 -19.83
N ALA A 325 -14.46 13.80 -18.77
CA ALA A 325 -15.40 14.34 -17.79
C ALA A 325 -14.88 15.65 -17.18
N ALA A 326 -15.69 16.72 -17.29
CA ALA A 326 -15.31 18.10 -16.96
C ALA A 326 -13.97 18.56 -17.56
N TYR A 327 -13.56 17.96 -18.68
CA TYR A 327 -12.35 18.27 -19.46
C TYR A 327 -11.00 18.01 -18.77
N ARG A 328 -10.98 17.27 -17.66
CA ARG A 328 -9.72 16.89 -16.98
C ARG A 328 -9.14 15.62 -17.61
N GLY A 329 -8.13 15.80 -18.47
CA GLY A 329 -7.39 14.70 -19.08
C GLY A 329 -6.37 14.04 -18.15
N ALA A 330 -5.73 12.98 -18.65
CA ALA A 330 -4.69 12.28 -17.92
C ALA A 330 -3.49 13.22 -17.61
N ASP A 331 -2.98 13.13 -16.38
CA ASP A 331 -1.86 13.94 -15.84
C ASP A 331 -2.08 15.45 -15.84
N GLN A 332 -3.32 15.93 -15.92
CA GLN A 332 -3.65 17.36 -15.89
C GLN A 332 -4.08 17.86 -14.52
N THR A 333 -3.81 19.15 -14.27
CA THR A 333 -4.35 19.91 -13.15
C THR A 333 -5.12 21.13 -13.66
N ILE A 334 -6.39 21.25 -13.25
CA ILE A 334 -7.32 22.31 -13.66
C ILE A 334 -7.78 23.07 -12.42
N ILE A 335 -7.95 24.39 -12.56
CA ILE A 335 -8.59 25.25 -11.57
C ILE A 335 -10.01 25.59 -12.05
N TYR A 336 -11.02 25.18 -11.28
CA TYR A 336 -12.44 25.52 -11.51
C TYR A 336 -12.87 26.59 -10.52
N HIS A 337 -13.27 27.77 -10.98
CA HIS A 337 -13.69 28.89 -10.13
C HIS A 337 -15.20 28.88 -9.85
N ASP A 338 -15.61 29.69 -8.87
CA ASP A 338 -17.02 29.95 -8.58
C ASP A 338 -17.81 30.37 -9.83
N GLY A 339 -18.95 29.73 -10.08
CA GLY A 339 -19.75 29.89 -11.30
C GLY A 339 -19.54 28.82 -12.36
N TRP A 340 -18.55 27.93 -12.20
CA TRP A 340 -18.42 26.72 -13.04
C TRP A 340 -19.58 25.74 -12.81
N SER A 341 -20.04 25.11 -13.88
CA SER A 341 -20.93 23.95 -13.81
C SER A 341 -20.71 23.05 -15.01
N TYR A 342 -20.68 21.73 -14.77
CA TYR A 342 -20.63 20.70 -15.78
C TYR A 342 -21.85 19.79 -15.64
N ASN A 343 -22.71 19.72 -16.66
CA ASN A 343 -23.95 18.94 -16.65
C ASN A 343 -24.86 19.18 -15.43
N GLY A 344 -24.88 20.41 -14.90
CA GLY A 344 -25.68 20.76 -13.72
C GLY A 344 -25.10 20.28 -12.37
N SER A 345 -23.86 19.78 -12.37
CA SER A 345 -23.12 19.48 -11.14
C SER A 345 -22.88 20.76 -10.32
N ALA A 346 -23.06 20.64 -9.00
CA ALA A 346 -22.68 21.67 -8.03
C ALA A 346 -21.15 21.69 -7.77
N GLY A 347 -20.49 20.54 -7.88
CA GLY A 347 -19.04 20.41 -7.91
C GLY A 347 -18.47 20.47 -9.33
N THR A 348 -17.21 20.10 -9.52
CA THR A 348 -16.51 20.20 -10.81
C THR A 348 -17.10 19.33 -11.91
N GLY A 349 -17.67 18.17 -11.56
CA GLY A 349 -18.19 17.18 -12.50
C GLY A 349 -17.12 16.25 -13.09
N THR A 350 -15.93 16.19 -12.48
CA THR A 350 -14.85 15.31 -12.94
C THR A 350 -15.07 13.84 -12.57
N ASN A 351 -14.34 12.93 -13.22
CA ASN A 351 -14.39 11.50 -12.95
C ASN A 351 -13.64 11.11 -11.67
N VAL A 352 -13.71 9.82 -11.30
CA VAL A 352 -13.11 9.27 -10.08
C VAL A 352 -11.59 9.11 -10.12
N TYR A 353 -10.93 9.36 -11.26
CA TYR A 353 -9.51 9.07 -11.44
C TYR A 353 -8.57 10.19 -10.94
N GLY A 354 -9.13 11.30 -10.47
CA GLY A 354 -8.39 12.45 -9.92
C GLY A 354 -8.61 12.66 -8.43
N TYR A 355 -8.22 13.85 -7.96
CA TYR A 355 -8.42 14.32 -6.59
C TYR A 355 -8.44 15.84 -6.59
N GLU A 356 -9.20 16.40 -5.65
CA GLU A 356 -9.62 17.78 -5.65
C GLU A 356 -9.47 18.41 -4.27
N ALA A 357 -9.22 19.72 -4.25
CA ALA A 357 -9.23 20.56 -3.06
C ALA A 357 -10.05 21.82 -3.34
N ALA A 358 -11.12 22.03 -2.57
CA ALA A 358 -11.94 23.23 -2.62
C ALA A 358 -11.34 24.32 -1.73
N VAL A 359 -11.16 25.50 -2.31
CA VAL A 359 -10.57 26.68 -1.69
C VAL A 359 -11.64 27.77 -1.64
N ASP A 360 -11.91 28.30 -0.45
CA ASP A 360 -12.87 29.37 -0.26
C ASP A 360 -12.35 30.75 -0.70
N ALA A 361 -13.20 31.78 -0.60
CA ALA A 361 -12.85 33.15 -0.99
C ALA A 361 -11.70 33.78 -0.16
N THR A 362 -11.38 33.21 1.00
CA THR A 362 -10.23 33.65 1.82
C THR A 362 -8.92 32.99 1.38
N GLY A 363 -8.99 32.06 0.43
CA GLY A 363 -7.87 31.20 0.05
C GLY A 363 -7.74 29.98 0.95
N THR A 364 -8.70 29.65 1.82
CA THR A 364 -8.59 28.51 2.75
C THR A 364 -9.14 27.23 2.13
N VAL A 365 -8.43 26.11 2.26
CA VAL A 365 -8.89 24.79 1.83
C VAL A 365 -9.98 24.29 2.79
N VAL A 366 -11.20 24.13 2.29
CA VAL A 366 -12.38 23.78 3.09
C VAL A 366 -12.92 22.38 2.83
N GLU A 367 -12.58 21.78 1.69
CA GLU A 367 -12.99 20.43 1.33
C GLU A 367 -11.92 19.76 0.48
N ARG A 368 -11.80 18.43 0.57
CA ARG A 368 -10.93 17.61 -0.26
C ARG A 368 -11.59 16.27 -0.57
N GLY A 369 -11.28 15.69 -1.72
CA GLY A 369 -11.81 14.37 -2.07
C GLY A 369 -11.50 13.99 -3.51
N VAL A 370 -11.91 12.80 -3.92
CA VAL A 370 -11.86 12.38 -5.33
C VAL A 370 -12.66 13.36 -6.21
N ASN A 371 -13.82 13.78 -5.69
CA ASN A 371 -14.59 14.93 -6.15
C ASN A 371 -15.04 15.72 -4.92
N VAL A 372 -14.98 17.05 -4.99
CA VAL A 372 -15.59 17.91 -3.95
C VAL A 372 -17.07 18.15 -4.23
N GLY A 373 -17.87 18.29 -3.18
CA GLY A 373 -19.32 18.40 -3.27
C GLY A 373 -19.80 19.69 -3.93
N SER A 374 -19.02 20.78 -3.81
CA SER A 374 -19.33 22.05 -4.46
C SER A 374 -18.11 22.94 -4.65
N ILE A 375 -18.19 23.90 -5.59
CA ILE A 375 -17.22 24.98 -5.69
C ILE A 375 -17.64 26.10 -4.72
N PRO A 376 -16.78 26.50 -3.76
CA PRO A 376 -17.14 27.53 -2.78
C PRO A 376 -17.44 28.89 -3.44
N ALA A 377 -18.44 29.60 -2.91
CA ALA A 377 -18.77 30.94 -3.37
C ALA A 377 -17.58 31.90 -3.21
N GLY A 378 -17.25 32.63 -4.27
CA GLY A 378 -16.05 33.49 -4.37
C GLY A 378 -14.71 32.75 -4.36
N GLY A 379 -14.72 31.41 -4.36
CA GLY A 379 -13.56 30.54 -4.28
C GLY A 379 -13.29 29.78 -5.59
N TYR A 380 -12.60 28.65 -5.46
CA TYR A 380 -12.23 27.77 -6.58
C TYR A 380 -11.91 26.34 -6.11
N VAL A 381 -11.77 25.41 -7.04
CA VAL A 381 -11.34 24.02 -6.81
C VAL A 381 -10.09 23.74 -7.63
N ILE A 382 -9.07 23.21 -6.96
CA ILE A 382 -7.86 22.67 -7.58
C ILE A 382 -8.13 21.19 -7.85
N SER A 383 -8.10 20.77 -9.11
CA SER A 383 -8.52 19.44 -9.53
C SER A 383 -7.43 18.77 -10.36
N GLY A 384 -6.83 17.70 -9.84
CA GLY A 384 -5.66 17.06 -10.44
C GLY A 384 -5.90 15.59 -10.81
N HIS A 385 -5.27 15.14 -11.89
CA HIS A 385 -5.13 13.75 -12.29
C HIS A 385 -3.64 13.34 -12.26
N GLY A 386 -3.34 12.08 -11.99
CA GLY A 386 -1.98 11.54 -11.99
C GLY A 386 -1.04 12.34 -11.08
N LYS A 387 0.00 12.97 -11.62
CA LYS A 387 0.92 13.79 -10.79
C LYS A 387 0.23 14.93 -10.03
N GLY A 388 -0.81 15.54 -10.60
CA GLY A 388 -1.58 16.59 -9.94
C GLY A 388 -2.38 16.06 -8.76
N ARG A 389 -3.03 14.91 -8.95
CA ARG A 389 -3.74 14.16 -7.92
C ARG A 389 -2.83 13.86 -6.74
N ASP A 390 -1.65 13.31 -7.04
CA ASP A 390 -0.67 12.89 -6.03
C ASP A 390 -0.14 14.11 -5.27
N PHE A 391 0.13 15.22 -5.97
CA PHE A 391 0.52 16.47 -5.33
C PHE A 391 -0.56 17.00 -4.38
N ILE A 392 -1.84 17.04 -4.79
CA ILE A 392 -2.94 17.54 -3.96
C ILE A 392 -3.12 16.67 -2.70
N ARG A 393 -3.02 15.35 -2.84
CA ARG A 393 -3.10 14.41 -1.71
C ARG A 393 -1.98 14.63 -0.71
N SER A 394 -0.75 14.80 -1.19
CA SER A 394 0.44 14.90 -0.34
C SER A 394 0.70 16.29 0.24
N ASN A 395 0.26 17.37 -0.40
CA ASN A 395 0.74 18.72 -0.06
C ASN A 395 -0.35 19.76 0.28
N ILE A 396 -1.64 19.43 0.09
CA ILE A 396 -2.74 20.39 0.32
C ILE A 396 -3.68 19.88 1.42
N PRO A 397 -3.34 19.99 2.72
CA PRO A 397 -4.23 19.55 3.80
C PRO A 397 -5.45 20.47 3.96
N LEU A 398 -6.49 19.98 4.66
CA LEU A 398 -7.62 20.83 5.06
C LEU A 398 -7.10 21.99 5.93
N GLY A 399 -7.69 23.17 5.76
CA GLY A 399 -7.28 24.40 6.46
C GLY A 399 -5.96 25.00 5.98
N ALA A 400 -5.30 24.45 4.95
CA ALA A 400 -4.17 25.13 4.29
C ALA A 400 -4.65 26.39 3.56
N THR A 401 -3.75 27.36 3.38
CA THR A 401 -4.03 28.54 2.55
C THR A 401 -3.45 28.33 1.17
N VAL A 402 -4.20 28.63 0.11
CA VAL A 402 -3.74 28.59 -1.27
C VAL A 402 -3.84 29.97 -1.90
N ALA A 403 -2.71 30.47 -2.40
CA ALA A 403 -2.64 31.66 -3.22
C ALA A 403 -2.43 31.27 -4.69
N LEU A 404 -3.32 31.75 -5.56
CA LEU A 404 -3.28 31.47 -6.99
C LEU A 404 -2.62 32.63 -7.77
N ASP A 405 -1.57 32.35 -8.53
CA ASP A 405 -0.99 33.26 -9.51
C ASP A 405 -1.39 32.85 -10.92
N GLN A 406 -2.47 33.46 -11.41
CA GLN A 406 -3.02 33.15 -12.72
C GLN A 406 -2.09 33.53 -13.88
N SER A 407 -1.23 34.54 -13.67
CA SER A 407 -0.32 35.03 -14.71
C SER A 407 0.80 34.03 -14.99
N LYS A 408 1.26 33.33 -13.95
CA LYS A 408 2.30 32.29 -14.04
C LYS A 408 1.74 30.89 -14.23
N LYS A 409 0.43 30.71 -14.10
CA LYS A 409 -0.25 29.42 -14.00
C LYS A 409 0.28 28.56 -12.86
N THR A 410 0.41 29.18 -11.69
CA THR A 410 1.00 28.54 -10.51
C THR A 410 0.11 28.78 -9.30
N TYR A 411 0.05 27.83 -8.38
CA TYR A 411 -0.50 28.08 -7.04
C TYR A 411 0.53 27.76 -5.95
N TYR A 412 0.39 28.47 -4.84
CA TYR A 412 1.25 28.41 -3.67
C TYR A 412 0.43 27.89 -2.49
N VAL A 413 0.86 26.78 -1.90
CA VAL A 413 0.15 26.15 -0.77
C VAL A 413 0.92 26.39 0.51
N THR A 414 0.30 27.07 1.46
CA THR A 414 0.84 27.39 2.78
C THR A 414 0.18 26.51 3.84
N THR A 415 0.99 25.77 4.60
CA THR A 415 0.53 25.03 5.79
C THR A 415 0.90 25.77 7.08
N SER A 416 0.04 25.68 8.09
CA SER A 416 0.18 26.35 9.40
C SER A 416 -0.32 25.43 10.52
N LEU A 417 -0.03 25.75 11.80
CA LEU A 417 -0.61 25.04 12.95
C LEU A 417 -2.13 24.86 12.83
N ASN A 418 -2.84 25.91 12.41
CA ASN A 418 -4.28 25.85 12.18
C ASN A 418 -4.68 24.81 11.13
N SER A 419 -3.92 24.69 10.04
CA SER A 419 -4.19 23.70 8.98
C SER A 419 -4.13 22.27 9.54
N TYR A 420 -3.08 21.94 10.31
CA TYR A 420 -2.97 20.62 10.92
C TYR A 420 -4.06 20.39 11.97
N TYR A 421 -4.39 21.38 12.79
CA TYR A 421 -5.47 21.26 13.77
C TYR A 421 -6.81 20.98 13.06
N VAL A 422 -7.15 21.74 12.02
CA VAL A 422 -8.40 21.55 11.25
C VAL A 422 -8.43 20.17 10.60
N SER A 423 -7.33 19.73 10.00
CA SER A 423 -7.23 18.41 9.38
C SER A 423 -7.38 17.28 10.40
N THR A 424 -6.65 17.32 11.51
CA THR A 424 -6.73 16.31 12.57
C THR A 424 -8.11 16.30 13.22
N ARG A 425 -8.67 17.48 13.53
CA ARG A 425 -10.03 17.59 14.07
C ARG A 425 -11.06 16.97 13.14
N ALA A 426 -11.01 17.24 11.84
CA ALA A 426 -11.95 16.64 10.88
C ALA A 426 -11.88 15.11 10.89
N THR A 427 -10.67 14.54 10.84
CA THR A 427 -10.46 13.07 10.92
C THR A 427 -11.02 12.49 12.22
N VAL A 428 -10.75 13.11 13.36
CA VAL A 428 -11.19 12.64 14.67
C VAL A 428 -12.72 12.77 14.81
N GLU A 429 -13.30 13.91 14.42
CA GLU A 429 -14.75 14.15 14.47
C GLU A 429 -15.53 13.18 13.57
N ASP A 430 -14.98 12.81 12.41
CA ASP A 430 -15.56 11.78 11.54
C ASP A 430 -15.61 10.41 12.26
N ALA A 431 -14.52 10.00 12.92
CA ALA A 431 -14.48 8.77 13.71
C ALA A 431 -15.46 8.80 14.90
N LEU A 432 -15.50 9.92 15.64
CA LEU A 432 -16.42 10.15 16.75
C LEU A 432 -17.88 10.04 16.30
N THR A 433 -18.23 10.74 15.23
CA THR A 433 -19.59 10.75 14.67
C THR A 433 -20.00 9.37 14.19
N SER A 434 -19.09 8.65 13.52
CA SER A 434 -19.32 7.28 13.06
C SER A 434 -19.60 6.35 14.24
N ALA A 435 -18.76 6.37 15.27
CA ALA A 435 -18.91 5.54 16.47
C ALA A 435 -20.22 5.83 17.22
N GLN A 436 -20.51 7.11 17.50
CA GLN A 436 -21.75 7.52 18.16
C GLN A 436 -23.00 7.10 17.39
N LYS A 437 -22.94 7.19 16.05
CA LYS A 437 -24.01 6.70 15.18
C LYS A 437 -24.17 5.18 15.31
N LYS A 438 -23.08 4.39 15.29
CA LYS A 438 -23.14 2.93 15.45
C LYS A 438 -23.73 2.53 16.81
N ILE A 439 -23.31 3.17 17.90
CA ILE A 439 -23.88 2.98 19.25
C ILE A 439 -25.38 3.28 19.26
N THR A 440 -25.77 4.47 18.77
CA THR A 440 -27.17 4.90 18.73
C THR A 440 -28.03 3.97 17.90
N GLN A 441 -27.48 3.44 16.80
CA GLN A 441 -28.15 2.54 15.87
C GLN A 441 -28.11 1.06 16.30
N LEU A 442 -27.65 0.77 17.53
CA LEU A 442 -27.62 -0.56 18.13
C LEU A 442 -26.80 -1.57 17.30
N TYR A 443 -25.72 -1.12 16.65
CA TYR A 443 -24.69 -2.02 16.10
C TYR A 443 -24.02 -2.77 17.25
N ASP A 444 -23.64 -4.02 17.00
CA ASP A 444 -23.05 -4.88 18.01
C ASP A 444 -21.54 -4.67 18.13
N ILE A 445 -21.21 -3.55 18.76
CA ILE A 445 -19.86 -3.10 19.08
C ILE A 445 -19.71 -2.97 20.60
N ASP A 446 -18.46 -2.91 21.09
CA ASP A 446 -18.20 -2.60 22.50
C ASP A 446 -18.46 -1.11 22.76
N ALA A 447 -19.71 -0.79 23.09
CA ALA A 447 -20.14 0.58 23.33
C ALA A 447 -19.48 1.20 24.58
N GLU A 448 -19.07 0.40 25.57
CA GLU A 448 -18.40 0.92 26.76
C GLU A 448 -17.00 1.41 26.38
N GLU A 449 -16.23 0.56 25.70
CA GLU A 449 -14.88 0.90 25.26
C GLU A 449 -14.87 2.00 24.21
N ALA A 450 -15.82 1.96 23.25
CA ALA A 450 -15.98 3.03 22.28
C ALA A 450 -16.30 4.39 22.95
N ASN A 451 -17.14 4.43 23.99
CA ASN A 451 -17.41 5.68 24.72
C ASN A 451 -16.19 6.21 25.50
N LYS A 452 -15.34 5.32 26.04
CA LYS A 452 -14.05 5.73 26.63
C LYS A 452 -13.15 6.37 25.58
N LYS A 453 -13.02 5.74 24.42
CA LYS A 453 -12.22 6.26 23.30
C LYS A 453 -12.77 7.56 22.71
N ILE A 454 -14.09 7.72 22.66
CA ILE A 454 -14.75 8.99 22.32
C ILE A 454 -14.30 10.10 23.28
N THR A 455 -14.33 9.84 24.59
CA THR A 455 -13.94 10.82 25.61
C THR A 455 -12.44 11.12 25.55
N GLU A 456 -11.61 10.10 25.34
CA GLU A 456 -10.17 10.25 25.15
C GLU A 456 -9.86 11.12 23.92
N ALA A 457 -10.45 10.83 22.77
CA ALA A 457 -10.28 11.62 21.54
C ALA A 457 -10.70 13.08 21.70
N GLN A 458 -11.83 13.35 22.37
CA GLN A 458 -12.28 14.72 22.67
C GLN A 458 -11.28 15.45 23.57
N THR A 459 -10.77 14.78 24.60
CA THR A 459 -9.75 15.35 25.50
C THR A 459 -8.47 15.70 24.76
N GLU A 460 -8.02 14.86 23.83
CA GLU A 460 -6.82 15.14 23.03
C GLU A 460 -7.03 16.27 22.01
N LEU A 461 -8.24 16.40 21.44
CA LEU A 461 -8.59 17.55 20.61
C LEU A 461 -8.60 18.87 21.40
N ASP A 462 -9.10 18.85 22.63
CA ASP A 462 -9.11 20.03 23.51
C ASP A 462 -7.67 20.45 23.87
N LYS A 463 -6.79 19.49 24.18
CA LYS A 463 -5.36 19.74 24.38
C LYS A 463 -4.70 20.31 23.12
N LEU A 464 -4.98 19.73 21.97
CA LEU A 464 -4.42 20.16 20.69
C LEU A 464 -4.81 21.61 20.38
N LEU A 465 -6.07 21.98 20.61
CA LEU A 465 -6.56 23.36 20.46
C LEU A 465 -5.85 24.30 21.44
N ALA A 466 -5.73 23.91 22.71
CA ALA A 466 -5.06 24.73 23.71
C ALA A 466 -3.57 24.98 23.38
N PHE A 467 -2.86 23.95 22.91
CA PHE A 467 -1.47 24.11 22.46
C PHE A 467 -1.37 25.03 21.25
N LYS A 468 -2.27 24.87 20.26
CA LYS A 468 -2.32 25.76 19.09
C LYS A 468 -2.45 27.22 19.52
N GLU A 469 -3.44 27.53 20.35
CA GLU A 469 -3.73 28.91 20.78
C GLU A 469 -2.58 29.52 21.60
N ASP A 470 -1.96 28.74 22.50
CA ASP A 470 -0.79 29.19 23.28
C ASP A 470 0.41 29.49 22.37
N ILE A 471 0.69 28.61 21.40
CA ILE A 471 1.78 28.79 20.44
C ILE A 471 1.56 30.02 19.57
N GLU A 472 0.36 30.20 19.01
CA GLU A 472 0.03 31.34 18.16
C GLU A 472 0.16 32.66 18.95
N ALA A 473 -0.38 32.72 20.17
CA ALA A 473 -0.30 33.90 21.03
C ALA A 473 1.15 34.26 21.40
N LYS A 474 2.00 33.28 21.74
CA LYS A 474 3.41 33.52 22.06
C LYS A 474 4.25 33.88 20.84
N THR A 475 3.90 33.34 19.67
CA THR A 475 4.57 33.67 18.41
C THR A 475 4.31 35.13 18.02
N GLU A 476 3.08 35.61 18.12
CA GLU A 476 2.74 37.02 17.85
C GLU A 476 3.48 38.00 18.78
N GLN A 477 3.70 37.60 20.03
CA GLN A 477 4.37 38.42 21.03
C GLN A 477 5.90 38.33 20.95
N ASN A 478 6.46 37.33 20.26
CA ASN A 478 7.89 37.01 20.20
C ASN A 478 8.55 36.84 21.59
N THR A 479 7.85 36.20 22.53
CA THR A 479 8.18 36.21 23.98
C THR A 479 8.84 34.93 24.53
N TRP A 480 9.27 34.00 23.68
CA TRP A 480 9.80 32.69 24.11
C TRP A 480 11.16 32.34 23.48
N SER A 481 11.96 31.57 24.22
CA SER A 481 13.23 31.02 23.75
C SER A 481 13.01 29.94 22.67
N ALA A 482 14.05 29.66 21.88
CA ALA A 482 14.01 28.57 20.89
C ALA A 482 13.68 27.20 21.51
N GLN A 483 14.10 26.98 22.77
CA GLN A 483 13.80 25.75 23.50
C GLN A 483 12.33 25.66 23.90
N GLU A 484 11.75 26.74 24.44
CA GLU A 484 10.32 26.78 24.79
C GLU A 484 9.44 26.59 23.55
N LYS A 485 9.82 27.21 22.42
CA LYS A 485 9.16 27.01 21.13
C LYS A 485 9.17 25.55 20.70
N THR A 486 10.35 24.90 20.71
CA THR A 486 10.46 23.46 20.40
C THR A 486 9.59 22.63 21.32
N ASN A 487 9.63 22.87 22.63
CA ASN A 487 8.83 22.10 23.59
C ASN A 487 7.32 22.20 23.31
N ALA A 488 6.82 23.41 23.05
CA ALA A 488 5.41 23.61 22.77
C ALA A 488 4.98 22.94 21.46
N LEU A 489 5.79 23.05 20.41
CA LEU A 489 5.52 22.37 19.13
C LEU A 489 5.51 20.85 19.30
N MET A 490 6.44 20.28 20.08
CA MET A 490 6.47 18.85 20.36
C MET A 490 5.25 18.39 21.15
N ALA A 491 4.80 19.16 22.13
CA ALA A 491 3.58 18.88 22.88
C ALA A 491 2.35 18.89 21.95
N TYR A 492 2.28 19.87 21.03
CA TYR A 492 1.24 19.92 19.99
C TYR A 492 1.29 18.67 19.09
N ASN A 493 2.48 18.27 18.60
CA ASN A 493 2.61 17.09 17.75
C ASN A 493 2.22 15.79 18.50
N THR A 494 2.58 15.68 19.77
CA THR A 494 2.20 14.56 20.64
C THR A 494 0.69 14.47 20.77
N ALA A 495 0.02 15.57 21.09
CA ALA A 495 -1.44 15.61 21.19
C ALA A 495 -2.11 15.27 19.86
N LYS A 496 -1.55 15.75 18.73
CA LYS A 496 -2.05 15.46 17.38
C LYS A 496 -1.98 13.97 17.08
N LEU A 497 -0.80 13.36 17.19
CA LEU A 497 -0.58 11.94 16.91
C LEU A 497 -1.42 11.06 17.84
N LYS A 498 -1.55 11.45 19.11
CA LYS A 498 -2.40 10.74 20.06
C LYS A 498 -3.89 10.85 19.69
N ALA A 499 -4.37 12.01 19.28
CA ALA A 499 -5.76 12.18 18.82
C ALA A 499 -6.04 11.32 17.58
N GLU A 500 -5.12 11.29 16.61
CA GLU A 500 -5.23 10.47 15.40
C GLU A 500 -5.20 8.96 15.73
N SER A 501 -4.29 8.52 16.60
CA SER A 501 -4.20 7.13 17.07
C SER A 501 -5.49 6.70 17.78
N VAL A 502 -6.04 7.51 18.67
CA VAL A 502 -7.30 7.20 19.37
C VAL A 502 -8.48 7.15 18.38
N ALA A 503 -8.50 8.02 17.38
CA ALA A 503 -9.52 7.96 16.33
C ALA A 503 -9.42 6.66 15.51
N GLN A 504 -8.21 6.19 15.19
CA GLN A 504 -8.00 4.92 14.49
C GLN A 504 -8.44 3.72 15.34
N GLU A 505 -8.11 3.70 16.64
CA GLU A 505 -8.60 2.69 17.58
C GLU A 505 -10.13 2.69 17.65
N LEU A 506 -10.74 3.87 17.67
CA LEU A 506 -12.20 4.03 17.67
C LEU A 506 -12.83 3.53 16.37
N MET A 507 -12.20 3.76 15.22
CA MET A 507 -12.65 3.20 13.94
C MET A 507 -12.68 1.67 14.00
N ALA A 508 -11.63 1.05 14.52
CA ALA A 508 -11.58 -0.40 14.70
C ALA A 508 -12.69 -0.89 15.65
N LEU A 509 -12.85 -0.28 16.82
CA LEU A 509 -13.92 -0.62 17.78
C LEU A 509 -15.33 -0.43 17.21
N SER A 510 -15.49 0.44 16.22
CA SER A 510 -16.78 0.72 15.57
C SER A 510 -17.11 -0.27 14.44
N ALA A 511 -16.20 -1.19 14.11
CA ALA A 511 -16.38 -2.21 13.09
C ALA A 511 -17.10 -3.44 13.68
N GLU A 512 -18.33 -3.67 13.23
CA GLU A 512 -19.17 -4.76 13.74
C GLU A 512 -18.72 -6.12 13.19
N SER A 513 -18.40 -7.03 14.11
CA SER A 513 -18.02 -8.41 13.78
C SER A 513 -19.23 -9.23 13.29
N LYS A 514 -19.12 -9.81 12.10
CA LYS A 514 -20.18 -10.66 11.51
C LYS A 514 -20.17 -12.07 12.10
N PRO A 515 -21.34 -12.69 12.36
CA PRO A 515 -21.43 -14.05 12.90
C PRO A 515 -21.02 -15.14 11.89
N VAL A 516 -21.12 -14.83 10.60
CA VAL A 516 -20.72 -15.71 9.49
C VAL A 516 -19.85 -14.91 8.53
N THR A 517 -18.57 -15.27 8.45
CA THR A 517 -17.58 -14.66 7.55
C THR A 517 -16.33 -15.52 7.48
N ALA A 518 -15.70 -15.58 6.31
CA ALA A 518 -14.33 -16.10 6.23
C ALA A 518 -13.34 -15.02 6.66
N ARG A 519 -12.40 -15.39 7.51
CA ARG A 519 -11.30 -14.55 7.98
C ARG A 519 -10.04 -15.34 7.74
N ALA A 520 -9.49 -15.16 6.54
CA ALA A 520 -8.47 -16.02 6.02
C ALA A 520 -7.10 -15.33 5.91
N VAL A 521 -6.07 -16.14 5.76
CA VAL A 521 -4.70 -15.68 5.51
C VAL A 521 -4.01 -16.66 4.55
N TRP A 522 -3.28 -16.13 3.57
CA TRP A 522 -2.30 -16.92 2.81
C TRP A 522 -1.04 -17.07 3.64
N HIS A 523 -0.65 -18.32 3.91
CA HIS A 523 0.50 -18.62 4.75
C HIS A 523 1.56 -19.42 3.98
N ARG A 524 2.70 -18.78 3.74
CA ARG A 524 3.92 -19.42 3.24
C ARG A 524 4.71 -20.00 4.43
N PRO A 525 5.07 -21.29 4.41
CA PRO A 525 5.87 -21.92 5.45
C PRO A 525 7.19 -21.19 5.76
N THR A 526 7.45 -20.97 7.05
CA THR A 526 8.75 -20.48 7.54
C THR A 526 9.24 -21.24 8.79
N GLU A 527 8.32 -21.91 9.48
CA GLU A 527 8.46 -22.58 10.77
C GLU A 527 9.21 -23.90 10.63
N LYS A 528 10.32 -24.03 11.37
CA LYS A 528 11.18 -25.22 11.32
C LYS A 528 11.04 -26.16 12.52
N THR A 529 10.23 -25.76 13.50
CA THR A 529 9.98 -26.52 14.74
C THR A 529 8.49 -26.55 15.07
N LEU A 530 8.08 -27.56 15.85
CA LEU A 530 6.73 -27.66 16.38
C LEU A 530 6.32 -26.46 17.26
N GLU A 531 7.28 -25.90 18.02
CA GLU A 531 7.08 -24.71 18.84
C GLU A 531 6.74 -23.49 17.96
N SER A 532 7.54 -23.21 16.92
CA SER A 532 7.25 -22.10 16.00
C SER A 532 5.91 -22.24 15.27
N LEU A 533 5.50 -23.47 14.92
CA LEU A 533 4.17 -23.74 14.36
C LEU A 533 3.06 -23.42 15.36
N THR A 534 3.26 -23.77 16.63
CA THR A 534 2.30 -23.51 17.71
C THR A 534 2.13 -22.02 17.91
N GLU A 535 3.23 -21.25 17.98
CA GLU A 535 3.22 -19.79 18.13
C GLU A 535 2.50 -19.09 16.96
N THR A 536 2.77 -19.52 15.72
CA THR A 536 2.09 -19.02 14.52
C THR A 536 0.58 -19.26 14.60
N LEU A 537 0.16 -20.48 14.93
CA LEU A 537 -1.26 -20.83 14.98
C LEU A 537 -1.99 -20.20 16.19
N ASP A 538 -1.30 -20.01 17.32
CA ASP A 538 -1.83 -19.25 18.46
C ASP A 538 -2.05 -17.78 18.08
N THR A 539 -1.13 -17.20 17.32
CA THR A 539 -1.29 -15.82 16.80
C THR A 539 -2.54 -15.72 15.92
N TYR A 540 -2.77 -16.68 15.02
CA TYR A 540 -3.97 -16.70 14.19
C TYR A 540 -5.26 -16.89 14.98
N GLN A 541 -5.29 -17.83 15.93
CA GLN A 541 -6.44 -18.04 16.80
C GLN A 541 -6.76 -16.77 17.60
N ASN A 542 -5.74 -16.14 18.19
CA ASN A 542 -5.88 -14.91 18.98
C ASN A 542 -6.34 -13.70 18.15
N THR A 543 -6.02 -13.68 16.85
CA THR A 543 -6.45 -12.65 15.90
C THR A 543 -7.82 -12.96 15.29
N GLY A 544 -8.40 -14.12 15.57
CA GLY A 544 -9.72 -14.55 15.09
C GLY A 544 -9.74 -15.03 13.64
N ILE A 545 -8.61 -15.47 13.10
CA ILE A 545 -8.50 -16.16 11.80
C ILE A 545 -9.14 -17.53 11.92
N ASN A 546 -10.01 -17.90 10.97
CA ASN A 546 -10.74 -19.17 10.97
C ASN A 546 -10.48 -20.03 9.72
N LEU A 547 -9.69 -19.53 8.77
CA LEU A 547 -9.27 -20.26 7.56
C LEU A 547 -7.81 -19.92 7.22
N ILE A 548 -7.00 -20.91 6.89
CA ILE A 548 -5.63 -20.72 6.41
C ILE A 548 -5.49 -21.35 5.03
N LEU A 549 -5.03 -20.56 4.07
CA LEU A 549 -4.60 -21.03 2.76
C LEU A 549 -3.09 -21.32 2.87
N LEU A 550 -2.75 -22.56 3.25
CA LEU A 550 -1.39 -22.99 3.55
C LEU A 550 -0.66 -23.37 2.26
N GLU A 551 0.46 -22.73 1.97
CA GLU A 551 1.25 -23.05 0.79
C GLU A 551 1.91 -24.43 0.93
N THR A 552 1.47 -25.37 0.10
CA THR A 552 1.90 -26.78 0.14
C THR A 552 2.76 -27.18 -1.05
N PHE A 553 2.73 -26.38 -2.12
CA PHE A 553 3.54 -26.53 -3.31
C PHE A 553 4.00 -25.16 -3.80
N PHE A 554 5.30 -24.90 -3.73
CA PHE A 554 5.89 -23.64 -4.19
C PHE A 554 7.33 -23.80 -4.62
N ASN A 555 7.78 -22.97 -5.56
CA ASN A 555 9.09 -23.07 -6.21
C ASN A 555 9.39 -24.48 -6.79
N GLY A 556 8.34 -25.22 -7.17
CA GLY A 556 8.45 -26.60 -7.64
C GLY A 556 8.81 -27.64 -6.57
N TYR A 557 8.68 -27.29 -5.28
CA TYR A 557 8.90 -28.18 -4.13
C TYR A 557 7.61 -28.46 -3.37
N SER A 558 7.56 -29.61 -2.70
CA SER A 558 6.46 -29.99 -1.82
C SER A 558 6.80 -29.69 -0.35
N MET A 559 5.77 -29.35 0.42
CA MET A 559 5.84 -29.17 1.88
C MET A 559 5.34 -30.39 2.67
N PHE A 560 4.95 -31.46 1.98
CA PHE A 560 4.77 -32.79 2.57
C PHE A 560 5.70 -33.78 1.88
N ARG A 561 5.94 -34.95 2.48
CA ARG A 561 6.79 -35.98 1.84
C ARG A 561 6.04 -36.67 0.69
N SER A 562 6.20 -36.11 -0.50
CA SER A 562 5.64 -36.60 -1.77
C SER A 562 6.55 -37.63 -2.46
N ASP A 563 5.92 -38.55 -3.20
CA ASP A 563 6.59 -39.50 -4.09
C ASP A 563 6.84 -38.89 -5.49
N TYR A 564 6.10 -37.82 -5.86
CA TYR A 564 6.20 -37.13 -7.14
C TYR A 564 7.14 -35.91 -7.10
N VAL A 565 7.05 -35.11 -6.04
CA VAL A 565 7.75 -33.81 -5.91
C VAL A 565 8.78 -33.88 -4.78
N GLU A 566 9.95 -33.28 -4.99
CA GLU A 566 10.97 -33.21 -3.95
C GLU A 566 10.53 -32.33 -2.76
N TYR A 567 10.86 -32.78 -1.54
CA TYR A 567 10.59 -32.00 -0.33
C TYR A 567 11.42 -30.71 -0.32
N HIS A 568 10.83 -29.61 0.14
CA HIS A 568 11.48 -28.31 0.10
C HIS A 568 12.85 -28.33 0.83
N LYS A 569 13.91 -27.98 0.09
CA LYS A 569 15.30 -28.10 0.52
C LYS A 569 15.60 -27.42 1.87
N ASP A 570 14.99 -26.27 2.11
CA ASP A 570 15.20 -25.46 3.33
C ASP A 570 14.57 -26.06 4.59
N PHE A 571 13.72 -27.09 4.43
CA PHE A 571 12.99 -27.79 5.48
C PHE A 571 13.47 -29.23 5.69
N VAL A 572 14.43 -29.73 4.90
CA VAL A 572 14.90 -31.12 5.00
C VAL A 572 15.43 -31.45 6.40
N SER A 573 16.06 -30.47 7.07
CA SER A 573 16.56 -30.59 8.45
C SER A 573 15.57 -30.14 9.54
N ALA A 574 14.37 -29.68 9.18
CA ALA A 574 13.35 -29.28 10.14
C ALA A 574 12.79 -30.51 10.90
N SER A 575 12.32 -30.29 12.12
CA SER A 575 11.75 -31.36 12.96
C SER A 575 10.46 -30.90 13.63
N TYR A 576 9.41 -31.70 13.45
CA TYR A 576 8.07 -31.44 13.98
C TYR A 576 7.68 -32.50 15.00
N GLY A 577 8.62 -32.98 15.81
CA GLY A 577 8.37 -34.02 16.81
C GLY A 577 7.92 -35.34 16.18
N THR A 578 6.71 -35.79 16.48
CA THR A 578 6.15 -37.07 16.00
C THR A 578 5.50 -36.97 14.62
N TYR A 579 5.29 -35.75 14.09
CA TYR A 579 4.71 -35.55 12.77
C TYR A 579 5.74 -35.81 11.66
N LYS A 580 5.25 -36.25 10.50
CA LYS A 580 6.12 -36.72 9.40
C LYS A 580 6.80 -35.56 8.66
N ASP A 581 6.12 -34.42 8.58
CA ASP A 581 6.51 -33.25 7.80
C ASP A 581 5.75 -31.99 8.27
N TYR A 582 6.00 -30.87 7.59
CA TYR A 582 5.39 -29.58 7.89
C TYR A 582 3.86 -29.64 7.81
N VAL A 583 3.31 -30.14 6.70
CA VAL A 583 1.85 -30.10 6.44
C VAL A 583 1.08 -30.96 7.45
N SER A 584 1.58 -32.16 7.76
CA SER A 584 0.93 -33.02 8.76
C SER A 584 0.96 -32.43 10.18
N ALA A 585 2.03 -31.72 10.56
CA ALA A 585 2.09 -31.01 11.83
C ALA A 585 1.16 -29.80 11.86
N PHE A 586 1.23 -28.95 10.83
CA PHE A 586 0.47 -27.71 10.74
C PHE A 586 -1.04 -27.97 10.77
N THR A 587 -1.52 -28.90 9.94
CA THR A 587 -2.96 -29.20 9.85
C THR A 587 -3.52 -29.81 11.13
N ALA A 588 -2.75 -30.64 11.84
CA ALA A 588 -3.15 -31.19 13.13
C ALA A 588 -3.28 -30.10 14.21
N LEU A 589 -2.29 -29.21 14.31
CA LEU A 589 -2.31 -28.11 15.27
C LEU A 589 -3.40 -27.07 14.94
N ALA A 590 -3.71 -26.85 13.65
CA ALA A 590 -4.79 -25.97 13.22
C ALA A 590 -6.17 -26.53 13.59
N GLU A 591 -6.39 -27.83 13.40
CA GLU A 591 -7.63 -28.53 13.77
C GLU A 591 -7.90 -28.41 15.28
N GLU A 592 -6.88 -28.54 16.14
CA GLU A 592 -7.00 -28.34 17.60
C GLU A 592 -7.52 -26.96 17.99
N ARG A 593 -7.30 -25.96 17.12
CA ARG A 593 -7.72 -24.56 17.31
C ARG A 593 -9.02 -24.22 16.60
N GLY A 594 -9.61 -25.17 15.88
CA GLY A 594 -10.81 -24.97 15.07
C GLY A 594 -10.56 -24.09 13.83
N ILE A 595 -9.33 -24.08 13.31
CA ILE A 595 -8.97 -23.32 12.11
C ILE A 595 -8.94 -24.27 10.92
N GLU A 596 -9.74 -23.96 9.89
CA GLU A 596 -9.77 -24.78 8.67
C GLU A 596 -8.51 -24.51 7.80
N VAL A 597 -7.99 -25.54 7.14
CA VAL A 597 -6.81 -25.43 6.26
C VAL A 597 -7.14 -25.87 4.84
N HIS A 598 -6.83 -25.01 3.87
CA HIS A 598 -6.84 -25.34 2.44
C HIS A 598 -5.39 -25.36 1.92
N ALA A 599 -5.06 -26.32 1.06
CA ALA A 599 -3.78 -26.38 0.37
C ALA A 599 -3.70 -25.31 -0.71
N TRP A 600 -2.87 -24.30 -0.53
CA TRP A 600 -2.47 -23.35 -1.56
C TRP A 600 -1.32 -23.94 -2.40
N VAL A 601 -1.46 -23.95 -3.72
CA VAL A 601 -0.48 -24.52 -4.66
C VAL A 601 -0.17 -23.54 -5.78
N GLU A 602 1.12 -23.38 -6.11
CA GLU A 602 1.55 -22.69 -7.33
C GLU A 602 1.41 -23.66 -8.51
N ASP A 603 0.33 -23.60 -9.29
CA ASP A 603 0.01 -24.62 -10.32
C ASP A 603 1.07 -24.72 -11.42
N PHE A 604 1.19 -23.66 -12.24
CA PHE A 604 2.08 -23.65 -13.40
C PHE A 604 3.35 -22.84 -13.20
N TYR A 605 3.44 -22.06 -12.12
CA TYR A 605 4.67 -21.37 -11.72
C TYR A 605 5.51 -22.29 -10.84
N VAL A 606 6.80 -22.44 -11.15
CA VAL A 606 7.69 -23.39 -10.45
C VAL A 606 8.96 -22.73 -9.91
N GLY A 607 8.91 -21.42 -9.66
CA GLY A 607 9.98 -20.68 -9.00
C GLY A 607 10.94 -19.97 -9.96
N LEU A 608 12.19 -19.84 -9.49
CA LEU A 608 13.20 -18.94 -10.07
C LEU A 608 14.45 -19.66 -10.62
N THR A 609 14.49 -20.99 -10.56
CA THR A 609 15.66 -21.79 -10.94
C THR A 609 15.25 -23.05 -11.67
N THR A 610 16.07 -23.47 -12.62
CA THR A 610 15.93 -24.77 -13.31
C THR A 610 16.55 -25.92 -12.53
N ASP A 611 17.28 -25.63 -11.44
CA ASP A 611 17.95 -26.64 -10.62
C ASP A 611 17.02 -27.28 -9.59
N ILE A 612 15.85 -27.73 -10.06
CA ILE A 612 14.88 -28.52 -9.31
C ILE A 612 14.65 -29.85 -10.04
N LYS A 613 14.33 -30.91 -9.29
CA LYS A 613 14.17 -32.25 -9.86
C LYS A 613 13.17 -32.26 -11.02
N LEU A 614 12.04 -31.57 -10.83
CA LEU A 614 10.97 -31.42 -11.82
C LEU A 614 11.51 -30.96 -13.19
N LEU A 615 12.30 -29.88 -13.23
CA LEU A 615 12.80 -29.29 -14.47
C LEU A 615 14.07 -29.96 -15.01
N ARG A 616 14.83 -30.67 -14.16
CA ARG A 616 15.94 -31.52 -14.63
C ARG A 616 15.43 -32.76 -15.36
N GLU A 617 14.32 -33.33 -14.90
CA GLU A 617 13.68 -34.51 -15.50
C GLU A 617 12.79 -34.13 -16.69
N HIS A 618 12.16 -32.96 -16.64
CA HIS A 618 11.23 -32.47 -17.67
C HIS A 618 11.57 -31.05 -18.18
N PRO A 619 12.76 -30.85 -18.78
CA PRO A 619 13.12 -29.55 -19.34
C PRO A 619 12.20 -29.13 -20.52
N GLU A 620 11.52 -30.08 -21.15
CA GLU A 620 10.57 -29.85 -22.24
C GLU A 620 9.28 -29.14 -21.81
N TRP A 621 8.95 -29.15 -20.52
CA TRP A 621 7.75 -28.48 -19.98
C TRP A 621 7.90 -26.98 -19.85
N ILE A 622 9.14 -26.45 -19.89
CA ILE A 622 9.42 -25.03 -19.67
C ILE A 622 8.77 -24.17 -20.73
N VAL A 623 7.99 -23.18 -20.30
CA VAL A 623 7.40 -22.15 -21.15
C VAL A 623 8.44 -21.11 -21.54
N TYR A 624 8.51 -20.81 -22.83
CA TYR A 624 9.38 -19.76 -23.38
C TYR A 624 8.59 -18.51 -23.79
N ASN A 625 9.28 -17.37 -23.79
CA ASN A 625 8.82 -16.14 -24.41
C ASN A 625 9.00 -16.19 -25.94
N ASP A 626 8.37 -15.26 -26.64
CA ASP A 626 8.46 -15.06 -28.09
C ASP A 626 9.87 -14.83 -28.67
N ASP A 627 10.88 -14.54 -27.84
CA ASP A 627 12.30 -14.40 -28.23
C ASP A 627 13.15 -15.66 -27.94
N GLY A 628 12.54 -16.69 -27.36
CA GLY A 628 13.18 -17.94 -26.96
C GLY A 628 13.86 -17.92 -25.59
N THR A 629 13.66 -16.88 -24.77
CA THR A 629 14.10 -16.86 -23.36
C THR A 629 13.09 -17.56 -22.45
N MET A 630 13.56 -18.20 -21.37
CA MET A 630 12.69 -18.95 -20.44
C MET A 630 12.20 -18.13 -19.23
N TYR A 631 12.88 -17.03 -18.90
CA TYR A 631 12.50 -16.19 -17.76
C TYR A 631 11.42 -15.19 -18.18
N GLN A 632 10.29 -15.18 -17.48
CA GLN A 632 9.12 -14.41 -17.88
C GLN A 632 9.31 -12.90 -17.64
N ARG A 633 9.46 -12.13 -18.72
CA ARG A 633 9.94 -10.73 -18.68
C ARG A 633 9.01 -9.75 -17.94
N LYS A 634 7.76 -10.14 -17.69
CA LYS A 634 6.70 -9.27 -17.13
C LYS A 634 6.21 -9.70 -15.74
N GLU A 635 6.74 -10.76 -15.18
CA GLU A 635 6.36 -11.25 -13.85
C GLU A 635 7.17 -10.59 -12.70
N GLY A 636 8.04 -9.63 -13.01
CA GLY A 636 8.81 -8.89 -11.99
C GLY A 636 10.01 -9.66 -11.42
N GLY A 637 10.40 -10.79 -12.02
CA GLY A 637 11.57 -11.58 -11.63
C GLY A 637 11.94 -12.66 -12.64
N ALA A 638 12.90 -13.51 -12.28
CA ALA A 638 13.36 -14.65 -13.10
C ALA A 638 12.36 -15.83 -13.06
N TYR A 639 11.07 -15.55 -13.25
CA TYR A 639 10.01 -16.54 -13.06
C TYR A 639 10.07 -17.59 -14.16
N ILE A 640 9.83 -18.85 -13.79
CA ILE A 640 9.77 -20.00 -14.69
C ILE A 640 8.39 -20.65 -14.56
N PHE A 641 7.78 -20.96 -15.71
CA PHE A 641 6.49 -21.63 -15.79
C PHE A 641 6.60 -22.93 -16.57
N ILE A 642 5.73 -23.88 -16.25
CA ILE A 642 5.48 -25.11 -17.02
C ILE A 642 4.18 -25.00 -17.81
N ASP A 643 4.09 -25.67 -18.95
CA ASP A 643 3.03 -25.42 -19.96
C ASP A 643 1.67 -26.03 -19.58
N PRO A 644 0.61 -25.21 -19.36
CA PRO A 644 -0.75 -25.68 -19.09
C PRO A 644 -1.36 -26.57 -20.17
N SER A 645 -0.92 -26.46 -21.42
CA SER A 645 -1.48 -27.24 -22.52
C SER A 645 -0.83 -28.63 -22.68
N ASP A 646 0.30 -28.88 -22.01
CA ASP A 646 0.93 -30.19 -22.06
C ASP A 646 0.17 -31.18 -21.17
N LYS A 647 -0.36 -32.25 -21.79
CA LYS A 647 -1.09 -33.30 -21.07
C LYS A 647 -0.25 -33.93 -19.97
N ALA A 648 1.06 -34.10 -20.18
CA ALA A 648 1.94 -34.71 -19.19
C ALA A 648 2.11 -33.83 -17.94
N VAL A 649 2.18 -32.51 -18.11
CA VAL A 649 2.15 -31.54 -17.00
C VAL A 649 0.84 -31.68 -16.21
N GLY A 650 -0.29 -31.68 -16.91
CA GLY A 650 -1.60 -31.81 -16.26
C GLY A 650 -1.79 -33.15 -15.53
N ASP A 651 -1.35 -34.26 -16.12
CA ASP A 651 -1.40 -35.58 -15.49
C ASP A 651 -0.53 -35.65 -14.22
N PHE A 652 0.65 -35.04 -14.27
CA PHE A 652 1.58 -34.95 -13.14
C PHE A 652 0.97 -34.15 -11.97
N LEU A 653 0.47 -32.95 -12.24
CA LEU A 653 -0.12 -32.09 -11.19
C LEU A 653 -1.35 -32.76 -10.56
N ILE A 654 -2.23 -33.38 -11.35
CA ILE A 654 -3.39 -34.11 -10.82
C ILE A 654 -2.96 -35.30 -9.93
N ALA A 655 -1.93 -36.05 -10.32
CA ALA A 655 -1.41 -37.14 -9.50
C ALA A 655 -0.84 -36.61 -8.18
N TYR A 656 -0.10 -35.50 -8.22
CA TYR A 656 0.42 -34.84 -7.02
C TYR A 656 -0.70 -34.31 -6.11
N TYR A 657 -1.74 -33.67 -6.65
CA TYR A 657 -2.87 -33.17 -5.85
C TYR A 657 -3.65 -34.31 -5.19
N LYS A 658 -3.87 -35.43 -5.90
CA LYS A 658 -4.49 -36.62 -5.30
C LYS A 658 -3.66 -37.14 -4.12
N GLU A 659 -2.35 -37.23 -4.29
CA GLU A 659 -1.44 -37.65 -3.23
C GLU A 659 -1.46 -36.68 -2.03
N LEU A 660 -1.43 -35.37 -2.29
CA LEU A 660 -1.48 -34.33 -1.27
C LEU A 660 -2.71 -34.49 -0.37
N ILE A 661 -3.89 -34.65 -0.97
CA ILE A 661 -5.14 -34.80 -0.24
C ILE A 661 -5.22 -36.16 0.48
N GLU A 662 -4.78 -37.24 -0.16
CA GLU A 662 -4.77 -38.59 0.44
C GLU A 662 -3.87 -38.66 1.67
N LYS A 663 -2.65 -38.10 1.59
CA LYS A 663 -1.68 -38.12 2.69
C LYS A 663 -2.00 -37.09 3.79
N ASN A 664 -2.85 -36.08 3.51
CA ASN A 664 -3.20 -35.01 4.45
C ASN A 664 -4.73 -34.80 4.55
N PRO A 665 -5.49 -35.75 5.14
CA PRO A 665 -6.96 -35.73 5.15
C PRO A 665 -7.60 -34.60 5.99
N LEU A 666 -6.80 -33.86 6.77
CA LEU A 666 -7.25 -32.66 7.48
C LEU A 666 -7.40 -31.44 6.56
N ILE A 667 -6.80 -31.47 5.36
CA ILE A 667 -7.00 -30.43 4.35
C ILE A 667 -8.43 -30.48 3.84
N LYS A 668 -9.13 -29.34 3.88
CA LYS A 668 -10.56 -29.22 3.49
C LYS A 668 -10.77 -28.59 2.12
N GLY A 669 -9.74 -27.97 1.55
CA GLY A 669 -9.80 -27.40 0.21
C GLY A 669 -8.46 -27.34 -0.50
N LEU A 670 -8.50 -27.10 -1.81
CA LEU A 670 -7.36 -26.86 -2.68
C LEU A 670 -7.54 -25.47 -3.32
N ASN A 671 -6.60 -24.57 -3.05
CA ASN A 671 -6.53 -23.21 -3.55
C ASN A 671 -5.52 -23.13 -4.69
N LEU A 672 -6.02 -22.94 -5.91
CA LEU A 672 -5.25 -22.88 -7.15
C LEU A 672 -4.73 -21.44 -7.36
N ASP A 673 -3.41 -21.27 -7.31
CA ASP A 673 -2.72 -20.02 -7.59
C ASP A 673 -1.74 -20.23 -8.75
N TYR A 674 -1.43 -19.16 -9.49
CA TYR A 674 -0.73 -19.26 -10.76
C TYR A 674 -1.42 -20.23 -11.76
N ILE A 675 -2.73 -20.46 -11.60
CA ILE A 675 -3.61 -21.15 -12.55
C ILE A 675 -3.85 -20.28 -13.79
N ARG A 676 -2.77 -20.05 -14.55
CA ARG A 676 -2.68 -19.09 -15.65
C ARG A 676 -1.40 -19.26 -16.45
N TYR A 677 -1.34 -18.62 -17.62
CA TYR A 677 -0.07 -18.35 -18.30
C TYR A 677 0.64 -17.14 -17.68
N PRO A 678 1.95 -16.97 -17.96
CA PRO A 678 2.66 -15.73 -17.66
C PRO A 678 2.04 -14.52 -18.34
N VAL A 679 2.23 -13.32 -17.79
CA VAL A 679 1.77 -12.06 -18.40
C VAL A 679 2.25 -11.96 -19.85
N SER A 680 1.29 -11.91 -20.77
CA SER A 680 1.46 -12.01 -22.22
C SER A 680 0.70 -10.89 -22.93
N THR A 681 1.34 -10.24 -23.90
CA THR A 681 0.66 -9.32 -24.84
C THR A 681 1.10 -9.65 -26.27
N GLN A 682 0.41 -9.17 -27.30
CA GLN A 682 0.82 -9.42 -28.69
C GLN A 682 2.26 -8.96 -28.98
N LYS A 683 2.69 -7.87 -28.34
CA LYS A 683 4.05 -7.33 -28.48
C LYS A 683 5.12 -8.13 -27.74
N GLU A 684 4.74 -8.72 -26.61
CA GLU A 684 5.63 -9.47 -25.70
C GLU A 684 4.89 -10.74 -25.29
N ASP A 685 4.75 -11.67 -26.23
CA ASP A 685 3.91 -12.86 -26.09
C ASP A 685 4.68 -14.01 -25.39
N THR A 686 3.97 -14.85 -24.66
CA THR A 686 4.52 -15.99 -23.89
C THR A 686 3.78 -17.29 -24.23
N GLY A 687 4.10 -18.40 -23.55
CA GLY A 687 3.36 -19.65 -23.71
C GLY A 687 3.88 -20.57 -24.81
N TYR A 688 5.14 -20.40 -25.23
CA TYR A 688 5.73 -21.22 -26.29
C TYR A 688 6.42 -22.46 -25.71
N THR A 689 5.95 -23.65 -26.08
CA THR A 689 6.73 -24.89 -26.00
C THR A 689 6.72 -25.58 -27.36
N LYS A 690 7.59 -26.58 -27.57
CA LYS A 690 7.53 -27.37 -28.80
C LYS A 690 6.19 -28.08 -28.94
N ASN A 691 5.66 -28.61 -27.84
CA ASN A 691 4.40 -29.33 -27.85
C ASN A 691 3.24 -28.41 -28.24
N SER A 692 3.07 -27.28 -27.54
CA SER A 692 1.96 -26.35 -27.79
C SER A 692 2.02 -25.71 -29.18
N MET A 693 3.21 -25.34 -29.67
CA MET A 693 3.36 -24.82 -31.04
C MET A 693 2.95 -25.86 -32.09
N MET A 694 3.35 -27.12 -31.93
CA MET A 694 3.03 -28.20 -32.87
C MET A 694 1.55 -28.57 -32.83
N GLU A 695 0.96 -28.70 -31.64
CA GLU A 695 -0.45 -29.01 -31.46
C GLU A 695 -1.33 -27.90 -32.04
N PHE A 696 -1.04 -26.64 -31.70
CA PHE A 696 -1.77 -25.51 -32.27
C PHE A 696 -1.62 -25.43 -33.79
N ALA A 697 -0.39 -25.57 -34.31
CA ALA A 697 -0.16 -25.56 -35.76
C ALA A 697 -0.93 -26.68 -36.47
N ALA A 698 -1.07 -27.85 -35.84
CA ALA A 698 -1.92 -28.92 -36.38
C ALA A 698 -3.41 -28.53 -36.38
N SER A 699 -3.90 -27.90 -35.30
CA SER A 699 -5.31 -27.47 -35.17
C SER A 699 -5.75 -26.47 -36.25
N VAL A 700 -4.82 -25.69 -36.78
CA VAL A 700 -5.06 -24.69 -37.84
C VAL A 700 -4.47 -25.09 -39.20
N GLY A 701 -4.01 -26.34 -39.36
CA GLY A 701 -3.62 -26.92 -40.65
C GLY A 701 -2.24 -26.49 -41.19
N VAL A 702 -1.32 -26.05 -40.33
CA VAL A 702 0.02 -25.53 -40.72
C VAL A 702 1.19 -26.20 -40.01
N ALA A 703 0.98 -27.41 -39.49
CA ALA A 703 2.05 -28.20 -38.87
C ALA A 703 3.24 -28.45 -39.81
N ASP A 704 3.03 -28.49 -41.12
CA ASP A 704 4.09 -28.63 -42.15
C ASP A 704 5.02 -27.41 -42.24
N LYS A 705 4.65 -26.29 -41.61
CA LYS A 705 5.47 -25.07 -41.53
C LYS A 705 6.44 -25.08 -40.35
N LEU A 706 6.31 -26.03 -39.45
CA LEU A 706 7.21 -26.21 -38.30
C LEU A 706 8.08 -27.46 -38.47
N ASN A 707 9.28 -27.42 -37.90
CA ASN A 707 10.19 -28.55 -37.87
C ASN A 707 10.45 -28.96 -36.42
N ALA A 708 9.93 -30.13 -36.01
CA ALA A 708 10.08 -30.67 -34.66
C ALA A 708 11.54 -30.81 -34.20
N SER A 709 12.45 -31.05 -35.14
CA SER A 709 13.89 -31.22 -34.89
C SER A 709 14.65 -29.90 -34.70
N SER A 710 14.03 -28.75 -34.98
CA SER A 710 14.65 -27.43 -34.77
C SER A 710 14.86 -27.12 -33.30
N SER A 711 15.77 -26.19 -33.00
CA SER A 711 15.85 -25.62 -31.65
C SER A 711 14.52 -24.92 -31.30
N VAL A 712 14.20 -24.80 -30.01
CA VAL A 712 12.97 -24.09 -29.55
C VAL A 712 12.93 -22.68 -30.12
N LYS A 713 14.05 -21.96 -30.08
CA LYS A 713 14.18 -20.59 -30.59
C LYS A 713 13.91 -20.48 -32.09
N ASP A 714 14.41 -21.44 -32.88
CA ASP A 714 14.18 -21.44 -34.33
C ASP A 714 12.72 -21.78 -34.66
N MET A 715 12.12 -22.70 -33.91
CA MET A 715 10.70 -23.05 -34.06
C MET A 715 9.80 -21.86 -33.71
N ILE A 716 10.07 -21.15 -32.61
CA ILE A 716 9.36 -19.90 -32.25
C ILE A 716 9.48 -18.88 -33.38
N SER A 717 10.68 -18.71 -33.93
CA SER A 717 10.91 -17.77 -35.04
C SER A 717 10.11 -18.13 -36.29
N ALA A 718 9.90 -19.42 -36.57
CA ALA A 718 9.06 -19.88 -37.67
C ALA A 718 7.56 -19.69 -37.37
N PHE A 719 7.12 -20.10 -36.18
CA PHE A 719 5.74 -20.00 -35.73
C PHE A 719 5.23 -18.56 -35.72
N ARG A 720 6.01 -17.63 -35.15
CA ARG A 720 5.64 -16.20 -35.07
C ARG A 720 5.45 -15.54 -36.42
N LYS A 721 6.20 -15.95 -37.45
CA LYS A 721 5.96 -15.43 -38.82
C LYS A 721 4.56 -15.73 -39.29
N TRP A 722 4.02 -16.88 -38.91
CA TRP A 722 2.70 -17.31 -39.33
C TRP A 722 1.58 -16.77 -38.42
N VAL A 723 1.81 -16.74 -37.10
CA VAL A 723 0.80 -16.34 -36.10
C VAL A 723 0.76 -14.84 -35.82
N LEU A 724 1.87 -14.10 -35.97
CA LEU A 724 1.94 -12.68 -35.55
C LEU A 724 2.27 -11.69 -36.67
N ASN A 725 2.80 -12.15 -37.81
CA ASN A 725 3.31 -11.24 -38.84
C ASN A 725 2.34 -11.11 -40.03
N SER A 726 1.53 -10.06 -40.02
CA SER A 726 0.57 -9.74 -41.08
C SER A 726 1.20 -9.47 -42.45
N ASN A 727 2.49 -9.14 -42.52
CA ASN A 727 3.21 -9.01 -43.81
C ASN A 727 3.58 -10.37 -44.42
N TYR A 728 3.60 -11.43 -43.60
CA TYR A 728 3.95 -12.78 -44.03
C TYR A 728 2.71 -13.66 -44.22
N ASN A 729 1.71 -13.51 -43.36
CA ASN A 729 0.45 -14.25 -43.42
C ASN A 729 -0.73 -13.29 -43.27
N ALA A 730 -1.63 -13.27 -44.24
CA ALA A 730 -2.83 -12.42 -44.19
C ALA A 730 -3.76 -12.77 -43.03
N ASP A 731 -3.74 -14.04 -42.59
CA ASP A 731 -4.58 -14.54 -41.50
C ASP A 731 -3.91 -14.38 -40.12
N ALA A 732 -2.76 -13.69 -40.02
CA ALA A 732 -1.98 -13.61 -38.78
C ALA A 732 -2.81 -13.11 -37.59
N GLU A 733 -3.62 -12.07 -37.76
CA GLU A 733 -4.42 -11.53 -36.64
C GLU A 733 -5.45 -12.54 -36.12
N GLU A 734 -6.17 -13.22 -37.03
CA GLU A 734 -7.11 -14.29 -36.68
C GLU A 734 -6.39 -15.47 -36.00
N ASN A 735 -5.23 -15.85 -36.52
CA ASN A 735 -4.41 -16.92 -35.94
C ASN A 735 -3.87 -16.56 -34.55
N TYR A 736 -3.54 -15.28 -34.32
CA TYR A 736 -3.15 -14.83 -32.99
C TYR A 736 -4.31 -14.93 -32.00
N GLN A 737 -5.52 -14.54 -32.40
CA GLN A 737 -6.69 -14.71 -31.55
C GLN A 737 -6.94 -16.19 -31.21
N LYS A 738 -6.90 -17.08 -32.21
CA LYS A 738 -7.01 -18.53 -31.98
C LYS A 738 -5.91 -19.07 -31.06
N TRP A 739 -4.70 -18.53 -31.14
CA TRP A 739 -3.60 -18.89 -30.25
C TRP A 739 -3.82 -18.41 -28.81
N CYS A 740 -4.45 -17.25 -28.63
CA CYS A 740 -4.92 -16.81 -27.32
C CYS A 740 -6.01 -17.73 -26.78
N ASP A 741 -7.01 -18.07 -27.59
CA ASP A 741 -8.12 -18.94 -27.20
C ASP A 741 -7.64 -20.36 -26.86
N TYR A 742 -6.69 -20.91 -27.62
CA TYR A 742 -6.05 -22.20 -27.31
C TYR A 742 -5.45 -22.20 -25.89
N ARG A 743 -4.74 -21.14 -25.50
CA ARG A 743 -4.14 -21.02 -24.17
C ARG A 743 -5.18 -20.80 -23.07
N VAL A 744 -6.24 -20.03 -23.33
CA VAL A 744 -7.38 -19.91 -22.39
C VAL A 744 -8.02 -21.29 -22.16
N ASN A 745 -8.27 -22.03 -23.23
CA ASN A 745 -8.90 -23.34 -23.17
C ASN A 745 -8.02 -24.40 -22.51
N ALA A 746 -6.69 -24.32 -22.63
CA ALA A 746 -5.77 -25.18 -21.90
C ALA A 746 -5.94 -25.03 -20.38
N VAL A 747 -5.99 -23.79 -19.87
CA VAL A 747 -6.20 -23.52 -18.44
C VAL A 747 -7.62 -23.95 -18.02
N ASN A 748 -8.65 -23.61 -18.80
CA ASN A 748 -10.04 -24.02 -18.52
C ASN A 748 -10.17 -25.54 -18.40
N SER A 749 -9.58 -26.27 -19.35
CA SER A 749 -9.59 -27.74 -19.37
C SER A 749 -8.87 -28.32 -18.15
N PHE A 750 -7.77 -27.70 -17.71
CA PHE A 750 -7.08 -28.16 -16.51
C PHE A 750 -7.92 -27.93 -15.24
N VAL A 751 -8.57 -26.76 -15.07
CA VAL A 751 -9.47 -26.49 -13.94
C VAL A 751 -10.64 -27.48 -13.91
N GLU A 752 -11.25 -27.75 -15.07
CA GLU A 752 -12.30 -28.77 -15.20
C GLU A 752 -11.80 -30.15 -14.77
N ARG A 753 -10.57 -30.53 -15.17
CA ARG A 753 -9.98 -31.80 -14.75
C ARG A 753 -9.69 -31.84 -13.25
N VAL A 754 -9.21 -30.77 -12.63
CA VAL A 754 -9.03 -30.71 -11.17
C VAL A 754 -10.37 -30.91 -10.46
N ASN A 755 -11.44 -30.26 -10.94
CA ASN A 755 -12.80 -30.46 -10.44
C ASN A 755 -13.26 -31.92 -10.56
N LYS A 756 -13.13 -32.53 -11.75
CA LYS A 756 -13.63 -33.89 -11.99
C LYS A 756 -12.77 -34.99 -11.36
N GLU A 757 -11.45 -34.86 -11.45
CA GLU A 757 -10.52 -35.93 -11.12
C GLU A 757 -9.97 -35.84 -9.69
N VAL A 758 -9.80 -34.64 -9.12
CA VAL A 758 -9.27 -34.45 -7.76
C VAL A 758 -10.40 -34.29 -6.76
N LYS A 759 -11.32 -33.35 -7.01
CA LYS A 759 -12.47 -33.14 -6.13
C LYS A 759 -13.53 -34.24 -6.30
N GLY A 760 -14.00 -34.48 -7.52
CA GLY A 760 -15.08 -35.44 -7.81
C GLY A 760 -16.30 -35.24 -6.90
N GLU A 761 -16.81 -36.33 -6.34
CA GLU A 761 -17.95 -36.35 -5.39
C GLU A 761 -17.52 -36.10 -3.93
N SER A 762 -16.26 -35.76 -3.67
CA SER A 762 -15.78 -35.53 -2.30
C SER A 762 -16.28 -34.19 -1.74
N SER A 763 -16.13 -34.02 -0.42
CA SER A 763 -16.40 -32.74 0.24
C SER A 763 -15.27 -31.71 0.10
N LEU A 764 -14.23 -31.99 -0.71
CA LEU A 764 -13.12 -31.07 -0.93
C LEU A 764 -13.62 -29.79 -1.61
N LEU A 765 -13.22 -28.63 -1.08
CA LEU A 765 -13.51 -27.34 -1.68
C LEU A 765 -12.42 -26.98 -2.71
N LEU A 766 -12.82 -26.45 -3.86
CA LEU A 766 -11.89 -25.84 -4.82
C LEU A 766 -11.99 -24.32 -4.73
N SER A 767 -10.85 -23.67 -4.60
CA SER A 767 -10.75 -22.21 -4.55
C SER A 767 -9.67 -21.69 -5.48
N THR A 768 -9.71 -20.41 -5.86
CA THR A 768 -8.76 -19.85 -6.85
C THR A 768 -8.28 -18.43 -6.51
N ALA A 769 -6.97 -18.21 -6.55
CA ALA A 769 -6.36 -16.88 -6.55
C ALA A 769 -6.44 -16.24 -7.94
N VAL A 770 -7.26 -15.20 -8.07
CA VAL A 770 -7.57 -14.56 -9.36
C VAL A 770 -7.49 -13.05 -9.26
N PHE A 771 -7.14 -12.38 -10.36
CA PHE A 771 -7.25 -10.91 -10.39
C PHE A 771 -8.71 -10.51 -10.62
N SER A 772 -9.13 -9.40 -10.00
CA SER A 772 -10.52 -8.91 -10.03
C SER A 772 -11.00 -8.45 -11.42
N SER A 773 -10.10 -8.01 -12.30
CA SER A 773 -10.44 -7.44 -13.61
C SER A 773 -10.68 -8.52 -14.68
N PRO A 774 -11.91 -8.65 -15.24
CA PRO A 774 -12.25 -9.75 -16.16
C PRO A 774 -11.59 -9.64 -17.54
N THR A 775 -11.43 -8.43 -18.08
CA THR A 775 -10.86 -8.25 -19.43
C THR A 775 -9.35 -8.50 -19.41
N SER A 776 -8.66 -7.89 -18.46
CA SER A 776 -7.20 -7.99 -18.39
C SER A 776 -6.71 -9.39 -18.01
N THR A 777 -7.48 -10.18 -17.25
CA THR A 777 -7.09 -11.56 -16.88
C THR A 777 -7.12 -12.51 -18.06
N VAL A 778 -8.14 -12.44 -18.90
CA VAL A 778 -8.24 -13.29 -20.09
C VAL A 778 -7.17 -12.89 -21.10
N GLU A 779 -7.11 -11.59 -21.44
CA GLU A 779 -6.17 -11.11 -22.46
C GLU A 779 -4.71 -11.30 -22.06
N GLN A 780 -4.34 -10.94 -20.82
CA GLN A 780 -2.93 -10.91 -20.43
C GLN A 780 -2.46 -12.20 -19.78
N LYS A 781 -3.33 -12.94 -19.09
CA LYS A 781 -2.96 -14.10 -18.27
C LYS A 781 -3.62 -15.39 -18.72
N LYS A 782 -4.56 -15.34 -19.67
CA LYS A 782 -5.34 -16.50 -20.13
C LYS A 782 -6.12 -17.15 -18.97
N GLN A 783 -6.53 -16.33 -18.01
CA GLN A 783 -7.25 -16.75 -16.80
C GLN A 783 -8.72 -16.36 -16.93
N ASP A 784 -9.58 -17.33 -17.28
CA ASP A 784 -11.01 -17.12 -17.51
C ASP A 784 -11.87 -17.70 -16.37
N TRP A 785 -11.72 -17.10 -15.19
CA TRP A 785 -12.46 -17.50 -14.00
C TRP A 785 -13.98 -17.38 -14.15
N ARG A 786 -14.50 -16.60 -15.11
CA ARG A 786 -15.94 -16.49 -15.39
C ARG A 786 -16.52 -17.83 -15.80
N THR A 787 -15.85 -18.51 -16.73
CA THR A 787 -16.24 -19.84 -17.18
C THR A 787 -16.19 -20.84 -16.03
N TRP A 788 -15.18 -20.76 -15.17
CA TRP A 788 -15.05 -21.70 -14.04
C TRP A 788 -16.16 -21.54 -13.01
N ILE A 789 -16.53 -20.29 -12.70
CA ILE A 789 -17.63 -19.99 -11.77
C ILE A 789 -18.97 -20.37 -12.40
N ALA A 790 -19.22 -19.99 -13.65
CA ALA A 790 -20.46 -20.30 -14.35
C ALA A 790 -20.73 -21.81 -14.45
N ASN A 791 -19.68 -22.61 -14.64
CA ASN A 791 -19.77 -24.06 -14.71
C ASN A 791 -19.73 -24.75 -13.34
N GLY A 792 -19.66 -24.00 -12.23
CA GLY A 792 -19.60 -24.56 -10.87
C GLY A 792 -18.32 -25.35 -10.57
N TRP A 793 -17.23 -25.11 -11.32
CA TRP A 793 -15.97 -25.83 -11.14
C TRP A 793 -15.23 -25.41 -9.86
N ILE A 794 -15.46 -24.18 -9.39
CA ILE A 794 -14.83 -23.56 -8.22
C ILE A 794 -15.88 -23.21 -7.18
N ASP A 795 -15.66 -23.58 -5.92
CA ASP A 795 -16.57 -23.25 -4.81
C ASP A 795 -16.28 -21.86 -4.22
N ILE A 796 -15.03 -21.39 -4.27
CA ILE A 796 -14.61 -20.11 -3.67
C ILE A 796 -13.67 -19.35 -4.62
N ALA A 797 -14.05 -18.14 -5.03
CA ALA A 797 -13.14 -17.22 -5.69
C ALA A 797 -12.44 -16.33 -4.66
N THR A 798 -11.12 -16.15 -4.78
CA THR A 798 -10.35 -15.23 -3.93
C THR A 798 -9.76 -14.08 -4.76
N PRO A 799 -10.53 -13.00 -5.03
CA PRO A 799 -10.03 -11.87 -5.81
C PRO A 799 -8.89 -11.15 -5.13
N MET A 800 -7.75 -11.02 -5.80
CA MET A 800 -6.61 -10.23 -5.35
C MET A 800 -6.87 -8.72 -5.55
N ALA A 801 -7.66 -8.13 -4.65
CA ALA A 801 -8.02 -6.71 -4.66
C ALA A 801 -6.93 -5.86 -3.98
N TYR A 802 -5.69 -5.96 -4.46
CA TYR A 802 -4.51 -5.31 -3.87
C TYR A 802 -4.41 -3.83 -4.28
N TYR A 803 -5.34 -3.03 -3.78
CA TYR A 803 -5.41 -1.60 -4.01
C TYR A 803 -5.01 -0.82 -2.76
N ASP A 804 -4.58 0.43 -2.96
CA ASP A 804 -4.24 1.32 -1.83
C ASP A 804 -5.51 1.95 -1.21
N SER A 805 -6.56 2.12 -2.01
CA SER A 805 -7.82 2.77 -1.60
C SER A 805 -8.91 1.74 -1.34
N SER A 806 -9.60 1.86 -0.20
CA SER A 806 -10.78 1.05 0.12
C SER A 806 -11.93 1.23 -0.89
N VAL A 807 -12.03 2.41 -1.54
CA VAL A 807 -13.01 2.64 -2.61
C VAL A 807 -12.73 1.75 -3.83
N ASP A 808 -11.46 1.57 -4.19
CA ASP A 808 -11.06 0.71 -5.32
C ASP A 808 -11.27 -0.77 -4.98
N VAL A 809 -11.03 -1.15 -3.71
CA VAL A 809 -11.39 -2.49 -3.19
C VAL A 809 -12.88 -2.74 -3.36
N LEU A 810 -13.74 -1.82 -2.89
CA LEU A 810 -15.20 -1.96 -3.00
C LEU A 810 -15.62 -2.13 -4.47
N GLN A 811 -15.16 -1.23 -5.34
CA GLN A 811 -15.54 -1.23 -6.76
C GLN A 811 -15.06 -2.51 -7.46
N GLY A 812 -13.79 -2.89 -7.28
CA GLY A 812 -13.22 -4.07 -7.92
C GLY A 812 -13.87 -5.38 -7.47
N VAL A 813 -14.25 -5.49 -6.20
CA VAL A 813 -14.98 -6.65 -5.66
C VAL A 813 -16.41 -6.67 -6.19
N ALA A 814 -17.12 -5.54 -6.13
CA ALA A 814 -18.50 -5.44 -6.61
C ALA A 814 -18.61 -5.78 -8.10
N ASP A 815 -17.71 -5.25 -8.93
CA ASP A 815 -17.68 -5.52 -10.37
C ASP A 815 -17.42 -6.99 -10.67
N MET A 816 -16.47 -7.61 -9.97
CA MET A 816 -16.20 -9.04 -10.14
C MET A 816 -17.44 -9.86 -9.79
N ILE A 817 -18.06 -9.63 -8.63
CA ILE A 817 -19.24 -10.39 -8.20
C ILE A 817 -20.42 -10.18 -9.17
N LEU A 818 -20.62 -8.95 -9.64
CA LEU A 818 -21.68 -8.63 -10.60
C LEU A 818 -21.51 -9.38 -11.92
N ILE A 819 -20.29 -9.49 -12.42
CA ILE A 819 -19.98 -10.14 -13.72
C ILE A 819 -19.94 -11.67 -13.59
N SER A 820 -19.54 -12.19 -12.43
CA SER A 820 -19.36 -13.62 -12.16
C SER A 820 -20.65 -14.32 -11.71
N GLY A 821 -21.53 -13.62 -11.01
CA GLY A 821 -22.74 -14.19 -10.41
C GLY A 821 -22.52 -14.92 -9.07
N GLY A 822 -23.54 -15.67 -8.64
CA GLY A 822 -23.63 -16.27 -7.31
C GLY A 822 -23.17 -17.73 -7.19
N ALA A 823 -22.53 -18.30 -8.22
CA ALA A 823 -22.19 -19.72 -8.27
C ALA A 823 -20.92 -20.12 -7.47
N CYS A 824 -20.37 -19.21 -6.66
CA CYS A 824 -19.31 -19.47 -5.70
C CYS A 824 -19.37 -18.47 -4.52
N TYR A 825 -18.59 -18.73 -3.46
CA TYR A 825 -18.28 -17.75 -2.41
C TYR A 825 -17.15 -16.82 -2.85
N TYR A 826 -17.13 -15.60 -2.31
CA TYR A 826 -16.06 -14.63 -2.59
C TYR A 826 -15.32 -14.26 -1.31
N TYR A 827 -14.03 -14.60 -1.23
CA TYR A 827 -13.15 -14.18 -0.13
C TYR A 827 -12.09 -13.22 -0.66
N THR A 828 -12.29 -11.92 -0.43
CA THR A 828 -11.44 -10.88 -1.03
C THR A 828 -10.02 -10.91 -0.47
N GLY A 829 -9.03 -11.09 -1.35
CA GLY A 829 -7.62 -10.92 -1.04
C GLY A 829 -7.26 -9.45 -0.81
N LEU A 830 -6.75 -9.14 0.37
CA LEU A 830 -6.36 -7.80 0.82
C LEU A 830 -4.87 -7.76 1.16
N ALA A 831 -4.19 -6.67 0.80
CA ALA A 831 -2.74 -6.53 0.95
C ALA A 831 -2.33 -5.17 1.52
N SER A 832 -3.20 -4.51 2.30
CA SER A 832 -2.99 -3.15 2.83
C SER A 832 -1.59 -2.94 3.45
N SER A 833 -1.23 -3.75 4.43
CA SER A 833 0.07 -3.63 5.12
C SER A 833 1.25 -4.00 4.19
N PHE A 834 1.05 -4.94 3.25
CA PHE A 834 2.08 -5.31 2.26
C PHE A 834 2.36 -4.14 1.30
N ARG A 835 1.36 -3.29 1.09
CA ARG A 835 1.43 -2.05 0.30
C ARG A 835 1.99 -0.88 1.10
N GLY A 836 2.38 -1.08 2.36
CA GLY A 836 2.92 -0.05 3.25
C GLY A 836 1.86 0.88 3.82
N LEU A 837 0.59 0.46 3.86
CA LEU A 837 -0.48 1.24 4.48
C LEU A 837 -0.52 1.02 5.99
N PRO A 838 -0.95 2.04 6.76
CA PRO A 838 -1.14 1.90 8.20
C PRO A 838 -2.11 0.78 8.59
N ALA A 839 -1.93 0.19 9.77
CA ALA A 839 -2.72 -0.96 10.24
C ALA A 839 -4.24 -0.75 10.16
N TYR A 840 -4.75 0.46 10.45
CA TYR A 840 -6.18 0.77 10.43
C TYR A 840 -6.82 0.62 9.04
N GLU A 841 -6.04 0.67 7.95
CA GLU A 841 -6.56 0.43 6.60
C GLU A 841 -7.07 -1.01 6.41
N ASN A 842 -6.63 -1.96 7.25
CA ASN A 842 -7.26 -3.28 7.28
C ASN A 842 -8.76 -3.18 7.59
N VAL A 843 -9.19 -2.28 8.49
CA VAL A 843 -10.62 -2.08 8.80
C VAL A 843 -11.36 -1.55 7.58
N ASN A 844 -10.83 -0.49 6.97
CA ASN A 844 -11.45 0.15 5.81
C ASN A 844 -11.59 -0.80 4.61
N GLN A 845 -10.54 -1.57 4.32
CA GLN A 845 -10.55 -2.50 3.20
C GLN A 845 -11.42 -3.74 3.47
N ILE A 846 -11.49 -4.23 4.71
CA ILE A 846 -12.44 -5.29 5.09
C ILE A 846 -13.88 -4.78 4.96
N GLU A 847 -14.20 -3.57 5.44
CA GLU A 847 -15.53 -2.97 5.26
C GLU A 847 -15.89 -2.86 3.78
N ALA A 848 -14.97 -2.32 2.97
CA ALA A 848 -15.13 -2.21 1.53
C ALA A 848 -15.39 -3.56 0.86
N SER A 849 -14.69 -4.62 1.28
CA SER A 849 -14.91 -5.97 0.74
C SER A 849 -16.32 -6.48 1.05
N TYR A 850 -16.82 -6.27 2.27
CA TYR A 850 -18.19 -6.64 2.65
C TYR A 850 -19.23 -5.82 1.90
N LEU A 851 -19.01 -4.52 1.73
CA LEU A 851 -19.89 -3.65 0.95
C LEU A 851 -19.91 -4.03 -0.53
N GLY A 852 -18.80 -4.56 -1.04
CA GLY A 852 -18.70 -5.15 -2.39
C GLY A 852 -19.48 -6.46 -2.55
N GLY A 853 -19.93 -7.08 -1.46
CA GLY A 853 -20.71 -8.32 -1.45
C GLY A 853 -19.90 -9.59 -1.17
N ALA A 854 -18.65 -9.47 -0.74
CA ALA A 854 -17.82 -10.61 -0.35
C ALA A 854 -18.35 -11.31 0.91
N ASP A 855 -18.21 -12.62 0.95
CA ASP A 855 -18.59 -13.46 2.09
C ASP A 855 -17.47 -13.55 3.14
N GLY A 856 -16.31 -12.95 2.86
CA GLY A 856 -15.14 -12.92 3.73
C GLY A 856 -13.95 -12.25 3.08
N TYR A 857 -12.81 -12.32 3.74
CA TYR A 857 -11.55 -11.76 3.25
C TYR A 857 -10.37 -12.71 3.49
N VAL A 858 -9.27 -12.49 2.77
CA VAL A 858 -8.00 -13.20 2.88
C VAL A 858 -6.87 -12.17 2.97
N ILE A 859 -6.07 -12.18 4.04
CA ILE A 859 -4.89 -11.29 4.14
C ILE A 859 -3.72 -11.90 3.37
N PHE A 860 -3.15 -11.13 2.43
CA PHE A 860 -1.93 -11.46 1.71
C PHE A 860 -0.74 -10.65 2.26
N CYS A 861 0.19 -11.27 2.98
CA CYS A 861 0.21 -12.66 3.45
C CYS A 861 0.49 -12.74 4.95
N SER A 862 0.82 -13.92 5.48
CA SER A 862 1.09 -14.17 6.90
C SER A 862 2.02 -13.16 7.57
N THR A 863 3.01 -12.63 6.87
CA THR A 863 3.94 -11.60 7.38
C THR A 863 3.28 -10.26 7.69
N GLN A 864 2.05 -10.04 7.25
CA GLN A 864 1.25 -8.86 7.59
C GLN A 864 0.57 -8.97 8.96
N ILE A 865 0.47 -10.20 9.49
CA ILE A 865 -0.09 -10.47 10.82
C ILE A 865 1.04 -10.83 11.79
N ILE A 866 1.89 -11.78 11.41
CA ILE A 866 3.00 -12.25 12.24
C ILE A 866 4.04 -11.14 12.37
N GLY A 867 4.36 -10.74 13.61
CA GLY A 867 5.29 -9.65 13.90
C GLY A 867 4.67 -8.24 13.87
N HIS A 868 3.37 -8.11 13.59
CA HIS A 868 2.65 -6.84 13.48
C HIS A 868 1.52 -6.73 14.53
N SER A 869 1.87 -6.35 15.76
CA SER A 869 0.91 -6.23 16.87
C SER A 869 -0.15 -5.16 16.63
N ASP A 870 0.19 -4.09 15.90
CA ASP A 870 -0.72 -3.06 15.44
C ASP A 870 -1.85 -3.63 14.56
N VAL A 871 -1.51 -4.44 13.56
CA VAL A 871 -2.50 -5.13 12.70
C VAL A 871 -3.32 -6.13 13.51
N GLN A 872 -2.67 -6.94 14.35
CA GLN A 872 -3.36 -7.90 15.23
C GLN A 872 -4.40 -7.21 16.13
N ASN A 873 -4.02 -6.09 16.75
CA ASN A 873 -4.89 -5.32 17.64
C ASN A 873 -6.09 -4.73 16.90
N VAL A 874 -5.88 -4.15 15.72
CA VAL A 874 -6.94 -3.56 14.89
C VAL A 874 -7.95 -4.64 14.46
N LEU A 875 -7.49 -5.79 13.98
CA LEU A 875 -8.36 -6.89 13.59
C LEU A 875 -9.19 -7.39 14.77
N LYS A 876 -8.54 -7.62 15.92
CA LYS A 876 -9.16 -8.12 17.16
C LYS A 876 -10.16 -7.14 17.76
N ALA A 877 -9.90 -5.83 17.69
CA ALA A 877 -10.82 -4.81 18.18
C ALA A 877 -12.05 -4.67 17.27
N GLY A 878 -11.89 -4.87 15.95
CA GLY A 878 -12.95 -4.67 14.97
C GLY A 878 -13.59 -5.96 14.48
N TYR A 879 -13.45 -6.23 13.17
CA TYR A 879 -14.18 -7.30 12.49
C TYR A 879 -13.95 -8.70 13.06
N ASN A 880 -12.86 -8.92 13.81
CA ASN A 880 -12.54 -10.21 14.44
C ASN A 880 -12.82 -10.27 15.95
N SER A 881 -13.49 -9.27 16.51
CA SER A 881 -13.79 -9.18 17.95
C SER A 881 -14.65 -10.31 18.52
N SER A 882 -15.37 -11.05 17.68
CA SER A 882 -16.12 -12.25 18.09
C SER A 882 -15.88 -13.42 17.12
N PRO A 883 -15.93 -14.69 17.58
CA PRO A 883 -15.80 -15.84 16.69
C PRO A 883 -16.83 -15.84 15.55
N ALA A 884 -16.46 -16.37 14.39
CA ALA A 884 -17.34 -16.47 13.22
C ALA A 884 -17.32 -17.85 12.59
N VAL A 885 -18.47 -18.26 12.06
CA VAL A 885 -18.63 -19.47 11.25
C VAL A 885 -18.25 -19.19 9.80
N LEU A 886 -17.61 -20.16 9.14
CA LEU A 886 -17.25 -20.05 7.72
C LEU A 886 -18.52 -20.01 6.84
N PRO A 887 -18.58 -19.17 5.79
CA PRO A 887 -19.73 -19.09 4.90
C PRO A 887 -20.06 -20.41 4.23
N HIS A 888 -19.05 -21.23 3.94
CA HIS A 888 -19.19 -22.56 3.35
C HIS A 888 -19.50 -23.68 4.36
N ALA A 889 -19.68 -23.36 5.64
CA ALA A 889 -20.18 -24.34 6.62
C ALA A 889 -21.59 -24.85 6.25
N SER A 890 -22.01 -25.94 6.90
CA SER A 890 -23.34 -26.52 6.72
C SER A 890 -24.45 -25.51 7.03
N VAL A 891 -25.60 -25.63 6.35
CA VAL A 891 -26.70 -24.66 6.42
C VAL A 891 -27.20 -24.49 7.85
N ASP A 892 -27.30 -25.58 8.62
CA ASP A 892 -27.68 -25.54 10.04
C ASP A 892 -26.73 -24.71 10.90
N LYS A 893 -25.41 -24.83 10.69
CA LYS A 893 -24.41 -24.03 11.42
C LYS A 893 -24.51 -22.54 11.06
N VAL A 894 -24.71 -22.23 9.77
CA VAL A 894 -24.90 -20.85 9.29
C VAL A 894 -26.16 -20.24 9.89
N LEU A 895 -27.30 -20.92 9.80
CA LEU A 895 -28.56 -20.49 10.40
C LEU A 895 -28.42 -20.25 11.90
N LYS A 896 -27.84 -21.22 12.61
CA LYS A 896 -27.64 -21.12 14.05
C LYS A 896 -26.78 -19.92 14.43
N ALA A 897 -25.66 -19.68 13.75
CA ALA A 897 -24.79 -18.54 14.03
C ALA A 897 -25.52 -17.19 13.89
N TYR A 898 -26.30 -17.02 12.82
CA TYR A 898 -27.11 -15.81 12.63
C TYR A 898 -28.21 -15.66 13.68
N PHE A 899 -28.93 -16.75 13.99
CA PHE A 899 -30.04 -16.75 14.94
C PHE A 899 -29.57 -16.50 16.37
N ASP A 900 -28.52 -17.19 16.81
CA ASP A 900 -27.90 -16.96 18.11
C ASP A 900 -27.46 -15.50 18.25
N LYS A 901 -26.79 -14.94 17.24
CA LYS A 901 -26.34 -13.54 17.25
C LYS A 901 -27.50 -12.55 17.36
N MET A 902 -28.60 -12.78 16.64
CA MET A 902 -29.78 -11.92 16.73
C MET A 902 -30.48 -12.02 18.09
N LEU A 903 -30.56 -13.22 18.69
CA LEU A 903 -31.16 -13.42 20.00
C LEU A 903 -30.30 -12.84 21.14
N ASP A 904 -28.98 -12.96 21.02
CA ASP A 904 -28.01 -12.34 21.94
C ASP A 904 -28.09 -10.80 21.87
N ARG A 905 -28.13 -10.21 20.67
CA ARG A 905 -28.37 -8.76 20.49
C ARG A 905 -29.73 -8.33 21.04
N ALA A 906 -30.75 -9.19 20.95
CA ALA A 906 -32.05 -8.87 21.53
C ALA A 906 -31.95 -8.67 23.05
N ASP A 907 -31.23 -9.53 23.75
CA ASP A 907 -31.01 -9.42 25.20
C ASP A 907 -30.14 -8.23 25.57
N ARG A 908 -29.01 -8.06 24.89
CA ARG A 908 -28.01 -7.04 25.27
C ARG A 908 -28.33 -5.63 24.78
N LEU A 909 -28.97 -5.49 23.62
CA LEU A 909 -29.12 -4.21 22.92
C LEU A 909 -30.59 -3.82 22.72
N TYR A 910 -31.43 -4.72 22.19
CA TYR A 910 -32.76 -4.32 21.72
C TYR A 910 -33.79 -4.17 22.83
N ILE A 911 -33.83 -5.09 23.78
CA ILE A 911 -34.73 -5.01 24.94
C ILE A 911 -34.35 -3.82 25.84
N PRO A 912 -33.07 -3.63 26.22
CA PRO A 912 -32.66 -2.48 27.02
C PRO A 912 -32.96 -1.12 26.35
N ALA A 913 -32.85 -1.05 25.02
CA ALA A 913 -33.18 0.17 24.27
C ALA A 913 -34.69 0.38 24.03
N GLY A 914 -35.56 -0.51 24.52
CA GLY A 914 -37.01 -0.45 24.31
C GLY A 914 -37.45 -0.76 22.87
N GLY A 915 -36.55 -1.26 22.03
CA GLY A 915 -36.82 -1.64 20.64
C GLY A 915 -37.51 -3.01 20.51
N MET A 916 -37.50 -3.84 21.56
CA MET A 916 -38.10 -5.17 21.61
C MET A 916 -38.55 -5.51 23.05
N THR A 917 -39.56 -6.36 23.21
CA THR A 917 -40.00 -6.95 24.49
C THR A 917 -39.54 -8.41 24.63
N SER A 918 -39.49 -8.94 25.85
CA SER A 918 -39.13 -10.35 26.09
C SER A 918 -40.08 -11.31 25.39
N GLU A 919 -41.39 -11.01 25.34
CA GLU A 919 -42.38 -11.82 24.63
C GLU A 919 -42.14 -11.82 23.11
N GLN A 920 -41.75 -10.67 22.55
CA GLN A 920 -41.40 -10.58 21.14
C GLN A 920 -40.12 -11.35 20.80
N LYS A 921 -39.11 -11.32 21.68
CA LYS A 921 -37.91 -12.16 21.55
C LYS A 921 -38.28 -13.64 21.55
N SER A 922 -39.09 -14.12 22.50
CA SER A 922 -39.52 -15.53 22.54
C SER A 922 -40.31 -15.94 21.28
N ALA A 923 -41.11 -15.03 20.73
CA ALA A 923 -41.81 -15.26 19.45
C ALA A 923 -40.83 -15.35 18.26
N LEU A 924 -39.75 -14.56 18.25
CA LEU A 924 -38.69 -14.64 17.26
C LEU A 924 -37.89 -15.94 17.38
N GLU A 925 -37.53 -16.32 18.61
CA GLU A 925 -36.83 -17.57 18.91
C GLU A 925 -37.62 -18.79 18.42
N ALA A 926 -38.94 -18.85 18.69
CA ALA A 926 -39.79 -19.93 18.21
C ALA A 926 -39.81 -20.03 16.68
N LYS A 927 -39.75 -18.90 15.96
CA LYS A 927 -39.61 -18.89 14.49
C LYS A 927 -38.26 -19.45 14.05
N PHE A 928 -37.18 -19.04 14.70
CA PHE A 928 -35.83 -19.54 14.42
C PHE A 928 -35.72 -21.05 14.68
N THR A 929 -36.29 -21.56 15.77
CA THR A 929 -36.35 -23.01 16.03
C THR A 929 -37.11 -23.76 14.94
N SER A 930 -38.23 -23.20 14.45
CA SER A 930 -38.97 -23.81 13.34
C SER A 930 -38.17 -23.85 12.05
N ILE A 931 -37.39 -22.80 11.74
CA ILE A 931 -36.54 -22.74 10.55
C ILE A 931 -35.39 -23.74 10.66
N LEU A 932 -34.75 -23.86 11.83
CA LEU A 932 -33.69 -24.84 12.08
C LEU A 932 -34.16 -26.29 11.93
N GLY A 933 -35.46 -26.57 12.08
CA GLY A 933 -36.05 -27.89 11.87
C GLY A 933 -36.37 -28.23 10.41
N MET A 934 -36.15 -27.31 9.47
CA MET A 934 -36.41 -27.54 8.04
C MET A 934 -35.27 -28.36 7.41
N PRO A 935 -35.56 -29.22 6.41
CA PRO A 935 -34.52 -29.90 5.65
C PRO A 935 -33.73 -28.91 4.78
N TYR A 936 -32.48 -29.24 4.43
CA TYR A 936 -31.54 -28.34 3.75
C TYR A 936 -30.54 -29.06 2.82
N SER A 937 -30.85 -30.27 2.38
CA SER A 937 -29.94 -31.10 1.60
C SER A 937 -29.97 -30.80 0.10
N THR A 938 -31.04 -30.16 -0.39
CA THR A 938 -31.25 -29.84 -1.81
C THR A 938 -31.40 -28.33 -2.05
N ALA A 939 -31.26 -27.90 -3.31
CA ALA A 939 -31.46 -26.51 -3.71
C ALA A 939 -32.90 -26.04 -3.42
N GLU A 940 -33.91 -26.89 -3.67
CA GLU A 940 -35.31 -26.59 -3.37
C GLU A 940 -35.56 -26.40 -1.87
N GLU A 941 -34.95 -27.24 -1.04
CA GLU A 941 -35.06 -27.16 0.42
C GLU A 941 -34.41 -25.90 0.97
N ILE A 942 -33.20 -25.54 0.50
CA ILE A 942 -32.56 -24.26 0.86
C ILE A 942 -33.40 -23.07 0.39
N GLY A 943 -33.99 -23.13 -0.81
CA GLY A 943 -34.91 -22.11 -1.32
C GLY A 943 -36.17 -21.95 -0.47
N ALA A 944 -36.69 -23.05 0.10
CA ALA A 944 -37.80 -23.00 1.03
C ALA A 944 -37.40 -22.30 2.35
N ILE A 945 -36.23 -22.62 2.90
CA ILE A 945 -35.67 -21.93 4.09
C ILE A 945 -35.51 -20.44 3.79
N GLU A 946 -34.90 -20.09 2.67
CA GLU A 946 -34.69 -18.70 2.25
C GLU A 946 -36.01 -17.93 2.15
N THR A 947 -37.05 -18.56 1.59
CA THR A 947 -38.39 -17.97 1.51
C THR A 947 -38.97 -17.65 2.90
N VAL A 948 -38.82 -18.57 3.87
CA VAL A 948 -39.29 -18.33 5.24
C VAL A 948 -38.46 -17.24 5.92
N VAL A 949 -37.14 -17.20 5.71
CA VAL A 949 -36.27 -16.12 6.22
C VAL A 949 -36.69 -14.76 5.65
N LYS A 950 -36.93 -14.66 4.33
CA LYS A 950 -37.46 -13.45 3.66
C LYS A 950 -38.81 -13.04 4.25
N ASP A 951 -39.68 -13.99 4.57
CA ASP A 951 -40.98 -13.71 5.19
C ASP A 951 -40.87 -13.12 6.60
N VAL A 952 -39.87 -13.56 7.38
CA VAL A 952 -39.54 -12.95 8.68
C VAL A 952 -38.97 -11.54 8.47
N ALA A 953 -38.12 -11.34 7.46
CA ALA A 953 -37.48 -10.06 7.15
C ALA A 953 -38.46 -8.98 6.63
N LYS A 954 -39.65 -9.35 6.15
CA LYS A 954 -40.66 -8.39 5.70
C LYS A 954 -40.97 -7.36 6.79
N THR A 955 -41.01 -6.07 6.41
CA THR A 955 -41.32 -4.96 7.33
C THR A 955 -42.62 -5.17 8.11
N SER A 956 -43.65 -5.75 7.49
CA SER A 956 -44.93 -6.06 8.14
C SER A 956 -44.83 -7.16 9.20
N SER A 957 -43.89 -8.10 9.05
CA SER A 957 -43.56 -9.13 10.04
C SER A 957 -42.72 -8.54 11.17
N LEU A 958 -41.63 -7.83 10.82
CA LEU A 958 -40.70 -7.28 11.80
C LEU A 958 -41.33 -6.22 12.70
N ARG A 959 -42.25 -5.37 12.20
CA ARG A 959 -42.98 -4.38 13.04
C ARG A 959 -43.77 -5.00 14.20
N LYS A 960 -44.05 -6.31 14.16
CA LYS A 960 -44.69 -7.04 15.25
C LYS A 960 -43.67 -7.55 16.29
N ILE A 961 -42.40 -7.61 15.93
CA ILE A 961 -41.31 -8.24 16.69
C ILE A 961 -40.35 -7.20 17.26
N ALA A 962 -40.07 -6.11 16.54
CA ALA A 962 -39.17 -5.05 16.96
C ALA A 962 -39.60 -3.70 16.39
N SER A 963 -39.02 -2.62 16.92
CA SER A 963 -39.24 -1.24 16.49
C SER A 963 -37.92 -0.45 16.42
N GLY A 964 -37.95 0.73 15.79
CA GLY A 964 -36.78 1.62 15.70
C GLY A 964 -35.54 0.94 15.10
N TYR A 965 -34.38 1.16 15.73
CA TYR A 965 -33.11 0.59 15.28
C TYR A 965 -33.03 -0.93 15.46
N ALA A 966 -33.68 -1.50 16.47
CA ALA A 966 -33.74 -2.96 16.64
C ALA A 966 -34.39 -3.64 15.41
N GLN A 967 -35.49 -3.07 14.91
CA GLN A 967 -36.10 -3.53 13.66
C GLN A 967 -35.13 -3.44 12.48
N ALA A 968 -34.40 -2.32 12.35
CA ALA A 968 -33.47 -2.12 11.24
C ALA A 968 -32.33 -3.15 11.26
N ARG A 969 -31.71 -3.41 12.43
CA ARG A 969 -30.63 -4.39 12.58
C ARG A 969 -31.09 -5.81 12.25
N LEU A 970 -32.27 -6.22 12.73
CA LEU A 970 -32.84 -7.53 12.37
C LEU A 970 -33.09 -7.65 10.86
N SER A 971 -33.62 -6.60 10.23
CA SER A 971 -33.87 -6.58 8.78
C SER A 971 -32.57 -6.74 7.98
N GLU A 972 -31.51 -6.05 8.39
CA GLU A 972 -30.19 -6.12 7.75
C GLU A 972 -29.61 -7.52 7.87
N THR A 973 -29.51 -8.05 9.09
CA THR A 973 -28.95 -9.39 9.35
C THR A 973 -29.74 -10.52 8.67
N LEU A 974 -31.08 -10.42 8.61
CA LEU A 974 -31.89 -11.40 7.86
C LEU A 974 -31.70 -11.28 6.33
N SER A 975 -31.43 -10.08 5.82
CA SER A 975 -31.16 -9.85 4.40
C SER A 975 -29.79 -10.40 4.00
N GLU A 976 -28.78 -10.24 4.87
CA GLU A 976 -27.46 -10.87 4.71
C GLU A 976 -27.59 -12.40 4.68
N LEU A 977 -28.28 -12.99 5.66
CA LEU A 977 -28.54 -14.43 5.69
C LEU A 977 -29.27 -14.91 4.44
N SER A 978 -30.31 -14.20 4.00
CA SER A 978 -31.04 -14.54 2.77
C SER A 978 -30.12 -14.55 1.55
N SER A 979 -29.25 -13.55 1.42
CA SER A 979 -28.30 -13.45 0.30
C SER A 979 -27.33 -14.62 0.28
N LEU A 980 -26.84 -15.04 1.46
CA LEU A 980 -25.95 -16.20 1.60
C LEU A 980 -26.69 -17.53 1.30
N LEU A 981 -27.96 -17.66 1.69
CA LEU A 981 -28.78 -18.83 1.36
C LEU A 981 -29.05 -18.93 -0.15
N GLU A 982 -29.32 -17.81 -0.83
CA GLU A 982 -29.48 -17.81 -2.30
C GLU A 982 -28.18 -18.20 -3.00
N ARG A 983 -27.03 -17.74 -2.50
CA ARG A 983 -25.72 -18.18 -2.99
C ARG A 983 -25.54 -19.68 -2.84
N LYS A 984 -25.80 -20.23 -1.65
CA LYS A 984 -25.75 -21.68 -1.39
C LYS A 984 -26.66 -22.47 -2.33
N LYS A 985 -27.88 -21.99 -2.55
CA LYS A 985 -28.83 -22.58 -3.50
C LYS A 985 -28.27 -22.56 -4.93
N THR A 986 -27.82 -21.40 -5.40
CA THR A 986 -27.23 -21.22 -6.74
C THR A 986 -26.05 -22.17 -6.97
N MET A 987 -25.18 -22.33 -5.97
CA MET A 987 -24.05 -23.26 -6.03
C MET A 987 -24.49 -24.72 -6.15
N LEU A 988 -25.57 -25.14 -5.47
CA LEU A 988 -26.11 -26.50 -5.61
C LEU A 988 -26.77 -26.70 -6.98
N GLU A 989 -27.46 -25.70 -7.50
CA GLU A 989 -28.05 -25.74 -8.84
C GLU A 989 -26.97 -25.89 -9.91
N ALA A 990 -25.89 -25.10 -9.84
CA ALA A 990 -24.78 -25.16 -10.79
C ALA A 990 -24.10 -26.53 -10.84
N LYS A 991 -24.00 -27.25 -9.70
CA LYS A 991 -23.45 -28.62 -9.64
C LYS A 991 -24.31 -29.67 -10.35
N ASN A 992 -25.61 -29.42 -10.51
CA ASN A 992 -26.58 -30.37 -11.07
C ASN A 992 -26.87 -30.15 -12.57
N VAL A 993 -26.26 -29.14 -13.20
CA VAL A 993 -26.41 -28.89 -14.64
C VAL A 993 -25.38 -29.74 -15.39
N ALA A 994 -25.84 -30.61 -16.30
CA ALA A 994 -24.94 -31.24 -17.27
C ALA A 994 -24.31 -30.11 -18.12
N PRO A 995 -22.98 -30.08 -18.32
CA PRO A 995 -22.34 -28.98 -19.02
C PRO A 995 -22.90 -28.89 -20.45
N ASP A 996 -23.71 -27.85 -20.72
CA ASP A 996 -24.00 -27.47 -22.09
C ASP A 996 -22.70 -26.89 -22.68
N PRO A 997 -22.35 -27.23 -23.93
CA PRO A 997 -21.24 -26.57 -24.60
C PRO A 997 -21.54 -25.08 -24.67
N VAL A 998 -20.68 -24.28 -24.05
CA VAL A 998 -20.71 -22.82 -24.16
C VAL A 998 -20.37 -22.49 -25.61
N ASP A 999 -21.32 -21.89 -26.35
CA ASP A 999 -21.01 -21.28 -27.63
C ASP A 999 -19.96 -20.18 -27.40
N PRO A 1000 -18.89 -20.11 -28.21
CA PRO A 1000 -17.89 -19.07 -28.09
C PRO A 1000 -18.57 -17.71 -28.14
N VAL A 1001 -18.23 -16.86 -27.17
CA VAL A 1001 -18.72 -15.48 -27.04
C VAL A 1001 -18.60 -14.79 -28.41
N ASP A 1002 -19.74 -14.42 -29.00
CA ASP A 1002 -19.76 -13.66 -30.25
C ASP A 1002 -18.92 -12.38 -30.05
N PRO A 1003 -17.89 -12.12 -30.88
CA PRO A 1003 -17.22 -10.83 -30.87
C PRO A 1003 -18.24 -9.78 -31.29
N VAL A 1004 -18.31 -8.68 -30.54
CA VAL A 1004 -19.13 -7.52 -30.89
C VAL A 1004 -18.72 -7.05 -32.30
N ASP A 1005 -19.55 -7.34 -33.29
CA ASP A 1005 -19.40 -6.88 -34.68
C ASP A 1005 -19.58 -5.35 -34.74
N PRO A 1006 -18.56 -4.55 -35.10
CA PRO A 1006 -18.68 -3.09 -35.20
C PRO A 1006 -19.47 -2.63 -36.45
N GLY A 1007 -20.08 -3.54 -37.21
CA GLY A 1007 -20.47 -3.30 -38.61
C GLY A 1007 -21.95 -3.26 -38.97
N LYS A 1008 -22.92 -3.42 -38.06
CA LYS A 1008 -24.35 -3.37 -38.43
C LYS A 1008 -25.05 -2.09 -37.99
N LYS A 1009 -25.40 -1.26 -38.99
CA LYS A 1009 -26.44 -0.25 -38.86
C LYS A 1009 -27.80 -0.95 -38.82
N ASP A 1010 -28.43 -0.94 -37.65
CA ASP A 1010 -29.83 -1.31 -37.53
C ASP A 1010 -30.71 -0.14 -37.99
N ASP A 1011 -31.24 -0.26 -39.20
CA ASP A 1011 -32.44 0.47 -39.63
C ASP A 1011 -33.64 -0.10 -38.88
N ASN A 1012 -34.22 0.72 -38.01
CA ASN A 1012 -35.32 0.35 -37.14
C ASN A 1012 -36.65 0.75 -37.81
N THR A 1013 -37.28 -0.18 -38.52
CA THR A 1013 -38.71 -0.11 -38.84
C THR A 1013 -39.41 -1.43 -38.54
N ASP A 1014 -40.58 -1.28 -37.93
CA ASP A 1014 -41.63 -2.26 -37.64
C ASP A 1014 -41.51 -3.11 -36.38
N GLY A 1015 -42.39 -2.75 -35.43
CA GLY A 1015 -42.57 -3.42 -34.17
C GLY A 1015 -43.40 -4.70 -34.23
N LYS A 1016 -43.17 -5.56 -33.23
CA LYS A 1016 -44.21 -6.28 -32.48
C LYS A 1016 -43.59 -6.95 -31.26
N LYS A 1017 -44.19 -6.68 -30.10
CA LYS A 1017 -43.93 -7.31 -28.80
C LYS A 1017 -44.08 -8.84 -28.88
N LYS A 1018 -43.18 -9.58 -28.22
CA LYS A 1018 -43.51 -10.70 -27.32
C LYS A 1018 -42.44 -10.77 -26.22
N GLY A 1019 -42.89 -10.64 -24.98
CA GLY A 1019 -42.02 -10.58 -23.80
C GLY A 1019 -41.66 -11.96 -23.26
N CYS A 1020 -40.46 -12.05 -22.68
CA CYS A 1020 -40.10 -13.02 -21.67
C CYS A 1020 -39.56 -12.21 -20.48
N LYS A 1021 -40.20 -12.32 -19.32
CA LYS A 1021 -39.82 -11.63 -18.09
C LYS A 1021 -38.91 -12.56 -17.28
N SER A 1022 -37.63 -12.23 -17.18
CA SER A 1022 -36.75 -12.64 -16.08
C SER A 1022 -36.53 -11.42 -15.19
N SER A 1023 -37.24 -11.38 -14.06
CA SER A 1023 -36.98 -10.44 -12.98
C SER A 1023 -35.99 -11.09 -12.01
N VAL A 1024 -34.70 -10.86 -12.23
CA VAL A 1024 -33.61 -11.31 -11.35
C VAL A 1024 -32.93 -10.08 -10.72
N GLY A 1025 -32.90 -10.03 -9.39
CA GLY A 1025 -31.76 -9.54 -8.60
C GLY A 1025 -31.34 -8.07 -8.58
N ALA A 1026 -31.88 -7.15 -9.38
CA ALA A 1026 -31.38 -5.76 -9.38
C ALA A 1026 -31.76 -4.90 -8.15
N GLY A 1027 -32.68 -5.37 -7.30
CA GLY A 1027 -33.31 -4.55 -6.25
C GLY A 1027 -32.43 -4.27 -5.02
N ALA A 1028 -31.42 -5.09 -4.72
CA ALA A 1028 -30.60 -4.92 -3.51
C ALA A 1028 -29.35 -4.06 -3.74
N ALA A 1029 -28.65 -4.25 -4.87
CA ALA A 1029 -27.45 -3.48 -5.21
C ALA A 1029 -27.74 -1.98 -5.47
N LEU A 1030 -28.92 -1.66 -6.03
CA LEU A 1030 -29.35 -0.28 -6.25
C LEU A 1030 -29.67 0.48 -4.95
N ILE A 1031 -30.07 -0.23 -3.88
CA ILE A 1031 -30.34 0.38 -2.57
C ILE A 1031 -29.01 0.68 -1.85
N THR A 1032 -27.98 -0.15 -2.04
CA THR A 1032 -26.64 0.05 -1.44
C THR A 1032 -25.83 1.13 -2.17
N LEU A 1033 -25.90 1.19 -3.51
CA LEU A 1033 -25.30 2.29 -4.30
C LEU A 1033 -25.99 3.63 -4.00
N ALA A 1034 -27.31 3.62 -3.79
CA ALA A 1034 -28.03 4.79 -3.31
C ALA A 1034 -27.61 5.17 -1.88
N ALA A 1035 -27.30 4.23 -0.99
CA ALA A 1035 -26.82 4.53 0.37
C ALA A 1035 -25.42 5.16 0.39
N ALA A 1036 -24.51 4.72 -0.49
CA ALA A 1036 -23.20 5.35 -0.67
C ALA A 1036 -23.32 6.77 -1.29
N GLY A 1037 -24.22 6.94 -2.26
CA GLY A 1037 -24.55 8.26 -2.82
C GLY A 1037 -25.31 9.19 -1.85
N VAL A 1038 -26.11 8.64 -0.94
CA VAL A 1038 -26.86 9.40 0.08
C VAL A 1038 -25.94 9.89 1.21
N LEU A 1039 -24.86 9.17 1.54
CA LEU A 1039 -23.82 9.68 2.43
C LEU A 1039 -23.09 10.91 1.85
N ALA A 1040 -22.94 10.99 0.52
CA ALA A 1040 -22.43 12.19 -0.14
C ALA A 1040 -23.48 13.32 -0.23
N ALA A 1041 -24.78 12.99 -0.40
CA ALA A 1041 -25.84 13.98 -0.57
C ALA A 1041 -26.34 14.62 0.74
N VAL A 1042 -26.16 13.99 1.91
CA VAL A 1042 -26.59 14.55 3.21
C VAL A 1042 -25.67 15.68 3.70
N ARG A 1043 -24.49 15.87 3.09
CA ARG A 1043 -23.58 17.01 3.36
C ARG A 1043 -24.12 18.38 2.89
N GLY A 1044 -25.21 18.44 2.12
CA GLY A 1044 -25.66 19.66 1.45
C GLY A 1044 -26.87 20.42 2.03
N LYS A 1045 -27.47 20.04 3.16
CA LYS A 1045 -28.66 20.75 3.69
C LYS A 1045 -28.65 20.97 5.20
N LYS A 1046 -27.99 22.04 5.64
CA LYS A 1046 -28.41 22.86 6.78
C LYS A 1046 -27.97 24.31 6.57
N ARG A 1047 -28.90 25.18 6.18
CA ARG A 1047 -28.99 26.60 6.61
C ARG A 1047 -30.36 27.17 6.22
N ASP A 1048 -30.95 27.84 7.20
CA ASP A 1048 -32.08 28.78 7.18
C ASP A 1048 -33.51 28.24 6.97
N GLU A 1049 -34.08 27.64 8.03
CA GLU A 1049 -35.25 28.12 8.83
C GLU A 1049 -35.57 27.15 9.97
#